data_AF-A0A849ITD2-F1
#
_entry.id   AF-A0A849ITD2-F1
#
_cell.length_a   1.000
_cell.length_b   1.000
_cell.length_c   1.000
_cell.angle_alpha   90.00
_cell.angle_beta   90.00
_cell.angle_gamma   90.00
#
_symmetry.space_group_name_H-M   'P 1'
#
loop_
_entity.id
_entity.type
_entity.pdbx_description
1 polymer ?
#
loop_
_entity_poly.entity_id
_entity_poly.type
_entity_poly.pdbx_seq_one_letter_code
_entity_poly.pdbx_strand_id
1 'polypeptide(L)'
;MYQMATLENVPASTPSTDYESPKPETLNESTIDETLPVAQEMSDQRKAIEAIGVISDAGGDLAIELADLGGELAEILSTTKDQTAMFSDLAQTTSDLAIGARDLSNDTDALVDATALVATEMTLSKEIAEVTRDDILQLSEWITSTDKKLHALTGTISSISAIASSIDSIAQQTHILALNARIEAARAGVAGRGFEVIAGSVRGLSDKTISAAGSISETIEPLIQGVTSIGKSAIQARQKAARAEASSKNILEYVAMTQQQVVEVSERIESIDGFVQTASRLSTKSEVAFASLRAGFEDSTEGLRRGSQETSELISVAEWLLEEAILSGANCADERSVRLAVSCAKRIAGEFESLIDVGHISKEDLFNTNDLEIASTSSARSRSKLSEIYDSVLPGIQGPPLEDPSIIYLFAMDKNSFIPSPNSEHSPSNLLGSKVAATGSEPSLDKDRIASGAAQNTKPFYIQTFRRALQEDNRHQSMKDISAPIFVRGEHWGALRIGISANAELSNSTTSEIENRTSIDETTQSDINKVIDEIAKVASELGLRLAEVAADVTSLTTTATSQIRLFEELEDTTRETTDSNRLLYSDAQALIGATLKVEEQMKWASEASNTSQNDVSALVSWIESAEAELDELYGAISQISRFASSIDSIAQQTHILALNARVEAARVGDKGRSFAVIADAVRDLSDETIKAAKKIEVTILPLAKSIEEMRESAINAKERAAKTQQSSRNITSAVSRVNGQLEELAKRIRHVNSFIISANNLSEVAVAGYINLTDGFRVMCERLRNTSDKVENLVKVSEWLLAQVVDSGAITQDKEMVDILQMKVEEIREAYERALRDGRAKDFELFDTNYIAIPGTDPQQFLSKFTYVSEEILPKIIDPPLENSSVDYLVLHDNNGYIPIHNRNASQPQGSDPVWNNQYSRHRRIYSDKVAKKAAESLAPFIIQIYRRDLGGGHYSLIKDVSAPLYIKGRKWGCVRLGYGVSSKSDND
;
A
#
# COMPACT_ATOMS: atom_id res chain seq x y z
N MET A 1 -28.00 -15.80 31.60
CA MET A 1 -28.58 -16.78 32.55
C MET A 1 -29.40 -15.99 33.56
N TYR A 2 -30.72 -16.10 33.49
CA TYR A 2 -31.67 -15.36 34.33
C TYR A 2 -31.62 -15.86 35.78
N GLN A 3 -31.36 -14.96 36.74
CA GLN A 3 -31.81 -15.11 38.12
C GLN A 3 -32.96 -14.13 38.32
N MET A 4 -34.18 -14.66 38.29
CA MET A 4 -35.37 -13.99 38.82
C MET A 4 -35.24 -13.92 40.34
N ALA A 5 -35.13 -12.72 40.90
CA ALA A 5 -35.32 -12.48 42.32
C ALA A 5 -36.81 -12.23 42.58
N THR A 6 -37.43 -13.21 43.23
CA THR A 6 -38.76 -13.16 43.85
C THR A 6 -38.79 -12.14 44.99
N LEU A 7 -39.66 -11.12 44.89
CA LEU A 7 -40.07 -10.30 46.02
C LEU A 7 -41.35 -10.90 46.64
N GLU A 8 -41.16 -11.85 47.55
CA GLU A 8 -42.13 -12.18 48.61
C GLU A 8 -41.51 -11.76 49.95
N ASN A 9 -42.16 -10.83 50.66
CA ASN A 9 -42.30 -10.72 52.13
C ASN A 9 -42.48 -9.27 52.57
N VAL A 10 -43.73 -8.87 52.80
CA VAL A 10 -44.09 -7.82 53.78
C VAL A 10 -45.09 -8.46 54.75
N PRO A 11 -44.85 -8.41 56.08
CA PRO A 11 -45.65 -9.16 57.04
C PRO A 11 -47.01 -8.51 57.30
N ALA A 12 -48.04 -9.36 57.40
CA ALA A 12 -49.37 -9.00 57.84
C ALA A 12 -49.36 -8.49 59.28
N SER A 13 -49.63 -7.19 59.47
CA SER A 13 -50.05 -6.62 60.75
C SER A 13 -51.58 -6.49 60.75
N THR A 14 -52.21 -7.31 61.60
CA THR A 14 -53.62 -7.20 61.97
C THR A 14 -53.92 -5.86 62.66
N PRO A 15 -55.00 -5.14 62.30
CA PRO A 15 -55.62 -4.18 63.19
C PRO A 15 -56.75 -4.82 64.00
N SER A 16 -56.70 -4.55 65.29
CA SER A 16 -57.67 -4.86 66.33
C SER A 16 -59.08 -4.35 66.02
N THR A 17 -60.06 -5.17 66.37
CA THR A 17 -61.46 -4.82 66.62
C THR A 17 -61.59 -3.72 67.67
N ASP A 18 -62.27 -2.62 67.33
CA ASP A 18 -63.26 -1.91 68.15
C ASP A 18 -63.52 -0.52 67.54
N TYR A 19 -64.60 -0.36 66.78
CA TYR A 19 -65.30 0.92 66.62
C TYR A 19 -66.77 0.67 66.26
N GLU A 20 -67.66 1.10 67.15
CA GLU A 20 -69.11 1.07 67.00
C GLU A 20 -69.55 1.84 65.74
N SER A 21 -70.43 1.21 64.95
CA SER A 21 -71.06 1.83 63.78
C SER A 21 -72.11 2.88 64.19
N PRO A 22 -72.05 4.14 63.72
CA PRO A 22 -73.20 5.02 63.74
C PRO A 22 -74.19 4.62 62.62
N LYS A 23 -75.48 4.71 62.92
CA LYS A 23 -76.59 4.43 62.00
C LYS A 23 -76.51 5.29 60.73
N PRO A 24 -76.96 4.77 59.57
CA PRO A 24 -76.97 5.55 58.33
C PRO A 24 -78.09 6.61 58.39
N GLU A 25 -77.71 7.88 58.33
CA GLU A 25 -78.62 8.95 57.93
C GLU A 25 -78.93 8.81 56.45
N THR A 26 -80.22 8.90 56.14
CA THR A 26 -80.80 8.90 54.80
C THR A 26 -80.23 10.06 53.97
N LEU A 27 -79.30 9.76 53.07
CA LEU A 27 -78.90 10.65 51.97
C LEU A 27 -79.90 10.51 50.82
N ASN A 28 -80.44 11.64 50.37
CA ASN A 28 -81.39 11.76 49.25
C ASN A 28 -80.84 11.12 47.96
N GLU A 29 -81.67 10.31 47.29
CA GLU A 29 -81.40 9.65 46.00
C GLU A 29 -81.27 10.62 44.80
N SER A 30 -81.33 11.94 44.99
CA SER A 30 -81.22 12.93 43.90
C SER A 30 -79.82 13.46 43.64
N THR A 31 -78.80 13.02 44.40
CA THR A 31 -77.40 13.51 44.27
C THR A 31 -76.45 12.46 43.67
N ILE A 32 -76.95 11.26 43.39
CA ILE A 32 -76.15 10.12 42.92
C ILE A 32 -75.93 10.16 41.39
N ASP A 33 -76.76 10.87 40.63
CA ASP A 33 -76.69 10.91 39.15
C ASP A 33 -75.73 11.98 38.59
N GLU A 34 -75.38 13.01 39.38
CA GLU A 34 -74.43 14.07 38.98
C GLU A 34 -73.01 13.89 39.54
N THR A 35 -72.82 13.03 40.57
CA THR A 35 -71.52 12.83 41.24
C THR A 35 -70.72 11.65 40.71
N LEU A 36 -71.37 10.65 40.11
CA LEU A 36 -70.70 9.50 39.49
C LEU A 36 -69.79 9.87 38.30
N PRO A 37 -70.22 10.75 37.36
CA PRO A 37 -69.37 11.17 36.24
C PRO A 37 -68.14 11.95 36.72
N VAL A 38 -68.31 12.84 37.70
CA VAL A 38 -67.23 13.66 38.26
C VAL A 38 -66.22 12.83 39.06
N ALA A 39 -66.68 11.84 39.83
CA ALA A 39 -65.79 10.93 40.57
C ALA A 39 -64.98 10.02 39.63
N GLN A 40 -65.58 9.61 38.51
CA GLN A 40 -64.94 8.81 37.48
C GLN A 40 -63.93 9.66 36.68
N GLU A 41 -64.31 10.89 36.34
CA GLU A 41 -63.45 11.88 35.69
C GLU A 41 -62.23 12.25 36.56
N MET A 42 -62.40 12.48 37.88
CA MET A 42 -61.30 12.70 38.82
C MET A 42 -60.42 11.46 39.03
N SER A 43 -60.99 10.25 38.97
CA SER A 43 -60.24 9.00 39.04
C SER A 43 -59.39 8.76 37.80
N ASP A 44 -59.91 9.08 36.62
CA ASP A 44 -59.20 8.94 35.34
C ASP A 44 -58.08 10.00 35.23
N GLN A 45 -58.34 11.21 35.74
CA GLN A 45 -57.35 12.28 35.86
C GLN A 45 -56.18 11.91 36.78
N ARG A 46 -56.45 11.27 37.91
CA ARG A 46 -55.42 10.79 38.84
C ARG A 46 -54.54 9.72 38.19
N LYS A 47 -55.16 8.76 37.48
CA LYS A 47 -54.42 7.73 36.73
C LYS A 47 -53.57 8.32 35.60
N ALA A 48 -54.08 9.34 34.92
CA ALA A 48 -53.35 10.06 33.88
C ALA A 48 -52.09 10.76 34.44
N ILE A 49 -52.21 11.47 35.56
CA ILE A 49 -51.06 12.14 36.23
C ILE A 49 -50.06 11.10 36.77
N GLU A 50 -50.53 9.99 37.34
CA GLU A 50 -49.68 8.89 37.80
C GLU A 50 -48.91 8.25 36.63
N ALA A 51 -49.57 8.05 35.48
CA ALA A 51 -48.93 7.57 34.26
C ALA A 51 -47.89 8.56 33.71
N ILE A 52 -48.16 9.87 33.73
CA ILE A 52 -47.19 10.90 33.35
C ILE A 52 -45.95 10.83 34.26
N GLY A 53 -46.11 10.62 35.57
CA GLY A 53 -44.99 10.48 36.50
C GLY A 53 -44.13 9.26 36.19
N VAL A 54 -44.76 8.10 35.95
CA VAL A 54 -44.08 6.86 35.56
C VAL A 54 -43.37 6.99 34.20
N ILE A 55 -43.97 7.69 33.25
CA ILE A 55 -43.36 7.98 31.94
C ILE A 55 -42.17 8.94 32.09
N SER A 56 -42.28 9.94 32.98
CA SER A 56 -41.22 10.89 33.30
C SER A 56 -39.99 10.18 33.85
N ASP A 57 -40.16 9.31 34.85
CA ASP A 57 -39.05 8.58 35.47
C ASP A 57 -38.28 7.75 34.43
N ALA A 58 -39.01 7.07 33.55
CA ALA A 58 -38.40 6.32 32.45
C ALA A 58 -37.78 7.22 31.36
N GLY A 59 -38.32 8.42 31.13
CA GLY A 59 -37.67 9.45 30.30
C GLY A 59 -36.34 9.91 30.89
N GLY A 60 -36.25 9.99 32.22
CA GLY A 60 -35.03 10.27 32.97
C GLY A 60 -33.97 9.21 32.80
N ASP A 61 -34.34 7.95 33.03
CA ASP A 61 -33.46 6.80 32.83
C ASP A 61 -32.98 6.70 31.38
N LEU A 62 -33.88 6.99 30.43
CA LEU A 62 -33.56 7.01 29.01
C LEU A 62 -32.56 8.13 28.65
N ALA A 63 -32.72 9.34 29.20
CA ALA A 63 -31.78 10.44 28.98
C ALA A 63 -30.37 10.07 29.46
N ILE A 64 -30.27 9.35 30.59
CA ILE A 64 -29.00 8.86 31.16
C ILE A 64 -28.34 7.84 30.23
N GLU A 65 -29.09 6.81 29.82
CA GLU A 65 -28.60 5.75 28.94
C GLU A 65 -28.24 6.28 27.55
N LEU A 66 -28.99 7.25 27.01
CA LEU A 66 -28.67 7.95 25.77
C LEU A 66 -27.38 8.79 25.88
N ALA A 67 -27.15 9.45 27.01
CA ALA A 67 -25.92 10.21 27.25
C ALA A 67 -24.68 9.28 27.33
N ASP A 68 -24.82 8.10 27.94
CA ASP A 68 -23.75 7.11 27.97
C ASP A 68 -23.50 6.50 26.59
N LEU A 69 -24.57 6.18 25.84
CA LEU A 69 -24.50 5.72 24.45
C LEU A 69 -23.81 6.73 23.53
N GLY A 70 -24.21 8.00 23.58
CA GLY A 70 -23.61 9.07 22.80
C GLY A 70 -22.12 9.25 23.12
N GLY A 71 -21.74 9.10 24.40
CA GLY A 71 -20.34 9.09 24.84
C GLY A 71 -19.54 7.93 24.26
N GLU A 72 -20.09 6.70 24.27
CA GLU A 72 -19.44 5.55 23.66
C GLU A 72 -19.25 5.72 22.16
N LEU A 73 -20.27 6.17 21.44
CA LEU A 73 -20.18 6.43 20.00
C LEU A 73 -19.14 7.51 19.68
N ALA A 74 -19.06 8.58 20.49
CA ALA A 74 -18.07 9.64 20.33
C ALA A 74 -16.63 9.15 20.58
N GLU A 75 -16.43 8.31 21.59
CA GLU A 75 -15.13 7.68 21.84
C GLU A 75 -14.74 6.71 20.71
N ILE A 76 -15.68 5.89 20.22
CA ILE A 76 -15.43 5.02 19.06
C ILE A 76 -15.05 5.87 17.84
N LEU A 77 -15.79 6.96 17.57
CA LEU A 77 -15.48 7.90 16.49
C LEU A 77 -14.07 8.49 16.62
N SER A 78 -13.63 8.82 17.83
CA SER A 78 -12.25 9.28 18.06
C SER A 78 -11.24 8.19 17.71
N THR A 79 -11.45 6.96 18.18
CA THR A 79 -10.56 5.83 17.87
C THR A 79 -10.53 5.52 16.37
N THR A 80 -11.67 5.56 15.67
CA THR A 80 -11.74 5.35 14.21
C THR A 80 -10.98 6.44 13.44
N LYS A 81 -10.99 7.69 13.92
CA LYS A 81 -10.17 8.76 13.32
C LYS A 81 -8.68 8.48 13.46
N ASP A 82 -8.23 8.04 14.63
CA ASP A 82 -6.82 7.67 14.85
C ASP A 82 -6.42 6.48 13.95
N GLN A 83 -7.29 5.46 13.83
CA GLN A 83 -7.09 4.33 12.93
C GLN A 83 -7.06 4.75 11.45
N THR A 84 -7.85 5.75 11.05
CA THR A 84 -7.84 6.29 9.69
C THR A 84 -6.51 6.95 9.35
N ALA A 85 -5.90 7.67 10.30
CA ALA A 85 -4.57 8.25 10.13
C ALA A 85 -3.50 7.15 9.94
N MET A 86 -3.51 6.12 10.78
CA MET A 86 -2.61 4.96 10.66
C MET A 86 -2.79 4.21 9.33
N PHE A 87 -4.04 4.04 8.90
CA PHE A 87 -4.36 3.44 7.61
C PHE A 87 -3.82 4.27 6.43
N SER A 88 -3.87 5.60 6.51
CA SER A 88 -3.29 6.48 5.49
C SER A 88 -1.79 6.27 5.34
N ASP A 89 -1.06 6.15 6.46
CA ASP A 89 0.39 5.90 6.44
C ASP A 89 0.71 4.52 5.83
N LEU A 90 -0.11 3.50 6.11
CA LEU A 90 0.02 2.17 5.51
C LEU A 90 -0.32 2.16 4.01
N ALA A 91 -1.30 2.96 3.60
CA ALA A 91 -1.66 3.11 2.20
C ALA A 91 -0.51 3.74 1.41
N GLN A 92 0.18 4.73 1.99
CA GLN A 92 1.38 5.32 1.39
C GLN A 92 2.51 4.28 1.30
N THR A 93 2.77 3.54 2.39
CA THR A 93 3.79 2.47 2.41
C THR A 93 3.55 1.43 1.32
N THR A 94 2.29 1.05 1.11
CA THR A 94 1.91 0.08 0.07
C THR A 94 2.05 0.65 -1.33
N SER A 95 1.71 1.93 -1.52
CA SER A 95 1.94 2.64 -2.79
C SER A 95 3.44 2.71 -3.11
N ASP A 96 4.28 2.99 -2.13
CA ASP A 96 5.74 3.06 -2.30
C ASP A 96 6.31 1.68 -2.69
N LEU A 97 5.81 0.59 -2.07
CA LEU A 97 6.12 -0.78 -2.48
C LEU A 97 5.72 -1.07 -3.93
N ALA A 98 4.53 -0.65 -4.35
CA ALA A 98 4.02 -0.87 -5.70
C ALA A 98 4.81 -0.09 -6.76
N ILE A 99 5.16 1.18 -6.49
CA ILE A 99 6.05 1.97 -7.35
C ILE A 99 7.40 1.29 -7.46
N GLY A 100 7.96 0.90 -6.32
CA GLY A 100 9.21 0.19 -6.23
C GLY A 100 9.27 -1.11 -7.03
N ALA A 101 8.21 -1.93 -6.96
CA ALA A 101 8.13 -3.16 -7.73
C ALA A 101 8.13 -2.91 -9.25
N ARG A 102 7.53 -1.80 -9.72
CA ARG A 102 7.58 -1.39 -11.14
C ARG A 102 8.98 -0.92 -11.54
N ASP A 103 9.64 -0.13 -10.70
CA ASP A 103 11.02 0.31 -10.95
C ASP A 103 11.97 -0.89 -11.01
N LEU A 104 11.80 -1.85 -10.10
CA LEU A 104 12.56 -3.09 -10.09
C LEU A 104 12.32 -3.93 -11.36
N SER A 105 11.10 -3.95 -11.89
CA SER A 105 10.78 -4.60 -13.18
C SER A 105 11.54 -3.94 -14.33
N ASN A 106 11.53 -2.61 -14.41
CA ASN A 106 12.24 -1.87 -15.45
C ASN A 106 13.76 -2.09 -15.38
N ASP A 107 14.33 -2.15 -14.18
CA ASP A 107 15.75 -2.46 -14.01
C ASP A 107 16.08 -3.89 -14.41
N THR A 108 15.19 -4.84 -14.10
CA THR A 108 15.38 -6.25 -14.46
C THR A 108 15.33 -6.43 -15.98
N ASP A 109 14.40 -5.78 -16.67
CA ASP A 109 14.37 -5.76 -18.14
C ASP A 109 15.68 -5.20 -18.73
N ALA A 110 16.17 -4.09 -18.16
CA ALA A 110 17.44 -3.51 -18.60
C ALA A 110 18.65 -4.42 -18.29
N LEU A 111 18.61 -5.22 -17.22
CA LEU A 111 19.62 -6.24 -16.92
C LEU A 111 19.60 -7.36 -17.97
N VAL A 112 18.41 -7.79 -18.41
CA VAL A 112 18.26 -8.79 -19.48
C VAL A 112 18.91 -8.26 -20.77
N ASP A 113 18.58 -7.03 -21.18
CA ASP A 113 19.12 -6.41 -22.39
C ASP A 113 20.65 -6.24 -22.33
N ALA A 114 21.17 -5.75 -21.20
CA ALA A 114 22.61 -5.56 -21.01
C ALA A 114 23.37 -6.90 -21.06
N THR A 115 22.83 -7.94 -20.42
CA THR A 115 23.43 -9.28 -20.43
C THR A 115 23.41 -9.91 -21.82
N ALA A 116 22.33 -9.73 -22.58
CA ALA A 116 22.24 -10.20 -23.97
C ALA A 116 23.27 -9.51 -24.89
N LEU A 117 23.49 -8.22 -24.69
CA LEU A 117 24.53 -7.47 -25.42
C LEU A 117 25.94 -7.96 -25.07
N VAL A 118 26.22 -8.20 -23.78
CA VAL A 118 27.49 -8.80 -23.33
C VAL A 118 27.69 -10.17 -24.00
N ALA A 119 26.68 -11.06 -23.98
CA ALA A 119 26.76 -12.38 -24.59
C ALA A 119 27.07 -12.32 -26.11
N THR A 120 26.49 -11.34 -26.80
CA THR A 120 26.73 -11.11 -28.24
C THR A 120 28.17 -10.66 -28.50
N GLU A 121 28.67 -9.67 -27.75
CA GLU A 121 30.05 -9.18 -27.86
C GLU A 121 31.08 -10.24 -27.46
N MET A 122 30.73 -11.12 -26.51
CA MET A 122 31.57 -12.26 -26.13
C MET A 122 31.73 -13.26 -27.28
N THR A 123 30.64 -13.55 -28.00
CA THR A 123 30.66 -14.43 -29.17
C THR A 123 31.53 -13.84 -30.29
N LEU A 124 31.37 -12.54 -30.56
CA LEU A 124 32.19 -11.83 -31.53
C LEU A 124 33.68 -11.81 -31.12
N SER A 125 33.96 -11.53 -29.85
CA SER A 125 35.33 -11.51 -29.30
C SER A 125 36.02 -12.86 -29.48
N LYS A 126 35.29 -13.96 -29.27
CA LYS A 126 35.79 -15.32 -29.48
C LYS A 126 36.16 -15.58 -30.93
N GLU A 127 35.27 -15.29 -31.88
CA GLU A 127 35.50 -15.52 -33.31
C GLU A 127 36.73 -14.73 -33.81
N ILE A 128 36.84 -13.46 -33.43
CA ILE A 128 37.99 -12.63 -33.83
C ILE A 128 39.28 -13.13 -33.19
N ALA A 129 39.24 -13.59 -31.93
CA ALA A 129 40.39 -14.16 -31.24
C ALA A 129 40.87 -15.48 -31.88
N GLU A 130 39.96 -16.34 -32.35
CA GLU A 130 40.31 -17.57 -33.08
C GLU A 130 41.03 -17.26 -34.40
N VAL A 131 40.47 -16.33 -35.20
CA VAL A 131 41.09 -15.87 -36.45
C VAL A 131 42.46 -15.23 -36.20
N THR A 132 42.58 -14.39 -35.17
CA THR A 132 43.84 -13.73 -34.82
C THR A 132 44.92 -14.74 -34.44
N ARG A 133 44.55 -15.77 -33.66
CA ARG A 133 45.47 -16.85 -33.27
C ARG A 133 45.99 -17.61 -34.48
N ASP A 134 45.10 -17.98 -35.39
CA ASP A 134 45.46 -18.75 -36.57
C ASP A 134 46.34 -17.95 -37.55
N ASP A 135 46.11 -16.64 -37.67
CA ASP A 135 47.00 -15.77 -38.44
C ASP A 135 48.39 -15.63 -37.78
N ILE A 136 48.47 -15.51 -36.46
CA ILE A 136 49.76 -15.47 -35.73
C ILE A 136 50.55 -16.77 -35.95
N LEU A 137 49.88 -17.92 -35.94
CA LEU A 137 50.51 -19.22 -36.23
C LEU A 137 51.13 -19.25 -37.64
N GLN A 138 50.41 -18.74 -38.63
CA GLN A 138 50.93 -18.68 -40.01
C GLN A 138 52.10 -17.70 -40.15
N LEU A 139 52.08 -16.57 -39.44
CA LEU A 139 53.22 -15.65 -39.38
C LEU A 139 54.43 -16.30 -38.71
N SER A 140 54.23 -17.06 -37.64
CA SER A 140 55.27 -17.82 -36.94
C SER A 140 55.92 -18.89 -37.83
N GLU A 141 55.11 -19.58 -38.63
CA GLU A 141 55.59 -20.55 -39.62
C GLU A 141 56.41 -19.86 -40.72
N TRP A 142 55.96 -18.72 -41.21
CA TRP A 142 56.71 -17.91 -42.18
C TRP A 142 58.07 -17.44 -41.62
N ILE A 143 58.11 -16.89 -40.40
CA ILE A 143 59.36 -16.50 -39.71
C ILE A 143 60.34 -17.67 -39.67
N THR A 144 59.84 -18.85 -39.31
CA THR A 144 60.66 -20.07 -39.19
C THR A 144 61.16 -20.56 -40.55
N SER A 145 60.35 -20.44 -41.60
CA SER A 145 60.74 -20.78 -42.98
C SER A 145 61.81 -19.82 -43.51
N THR A 146 61.64 -18.51 -43.28
CA THR A 146 62.60 -17.47 -43.66
C THR A 146 63.95 -17.66 -42.97
N ASP A 147 63.97 -17.93 -41.66
CA ASP A 147 65.20 -18.23 -40.91
C ASP A 147 65.99 -19.42 -41.52
N LYS A 148 65.28 -20.50 -41.89
CA LYS A 148 65.91 -21.66 -42.57
C LYS A 148 66.49 -21.30 -43.94
N LYS A 149 65.77 -20.52 -44.75
CA LYS A 149 66.23 -20.10 -46.08
C LYS A 149 67.45 -19.16 -45.98
N LEU A 150 67.47 -18.24 -45.01
CA LEU A 150 68.61 -17.36 -44.73
C LEU A 150 69.86 -18.15 -44.33
N HIS A 151 69.71 -19.19 -43.50
CA HIS A 151 70.83 -20.03 -43.11
C HIS A 151 71.46 -20.77 -44.32
N ALA A 152 70.63 -21.27 -45.25
CA ALA A 152 71.10 -21.86 -46.50
C ALA A 152 71.79 -20.84 -47.42
N LEU A 153 71.31 -19.58 -47.39
CA LEU A 153 71.89 -18.46 -48.13
C LEU A 153 73.35 -18.22 -47.73
N THR A 154 73.63 -18.16 -46.44
CA THR A 154 74.97 -17.91 -45.89
C THR A 154 76.01 -18.88 -46.45
N GLY A 155 75.71 -20.18 -46.50
CA GLY A 155 76.63 -21.18 -47.05
C GLY A 155 76.90 -21.02 -48.55
N THR A 156 75.89 -20.60 -49.30
CA THR A 156 76.01 -20.34 -50.75
C THR A 156 76.87 -19.10 -51.02
N ILE A 157 76.68 -18.04 -50.22
CA ILE A 157 77.46 -16.79 -50.30
C ILE A 157 78.93 -17.03 -49.97
N SER A 158 79.24 -17.82 -48.93
CA SER A 158 80.62 -18.20 -48.60
C SER A 158 81.29 -18.97 -49.75
N SER A 159 80.53 -19.79 -50.49
CA SER A 159 81.05 -20.51 -51.65
C SER A 159 81.41 -19.56 -52.80
N ILE A 160 80.60 -18.52 -53.06
CA ILE A 160 80.90 -17.48 -54.04
C ILE A 160 82.16 -16.70 -53.64
N SER A 161 82.30 -16.37 -52.35
CA SER A 161 83.49 -15.68 -51.81
C SER A 161 84.78 -16.47 -52.07
N ALA A 162 84.75 -17.78 -51.81
CA ALA A 162 85.89 -18.65 -52.09
C ALA A 162 86.25 -18.72 -53.58
N ILE A 163 85.24 -18.75 -54.48
CA ILE A 163 85.50 -18.76 -55.93
C ILE A 163 86.04 -17.40 -56.38
N ALA A 164 85.50 -16.28 -55.88
CA ALA A 164 85.99 -14.94 -56.20
C ALA A 164 87.46 -14.72 -55.77
N SER A 165 87.84 -15.19 -54.58
CA SER A 165 89.23 -15.18 -54.11
C SER A 165 90.15 -16.03 -54.98
N SER A 166 89.66 -17.16 -55.49
CA SER A 166 90.40 -17.99 -56.46
C SER A 166 90.61 -17.26 -57.79
N ILE A 167 89.59 -16.55 -58.30
CA ILE A 167 89.71 -15.73 -59.52
C ILE A 167 90.72 -14.60 -59.32
N ASP A 168 90.68 -13.90 -58.19
CA ASP A 168 91.66 -12.87 -57.85
C ASP A 168 93.09 -13.43 -57.84
N SER A 169 93.29 -14.59 -57.22
CA SER A 169 94.60 -15.28 -57.20
C SER A 169 95.09 -15.66 -58.60
N ILE A 170 94.20 -16.19 -59.46
CA ILE A 170 94.52 -16.53 -60.86
C ILE A 170 94.84 -15.27 -61.66
N ALA A 171 94.10 -14.18 -61.44
CA ALA A 171 94.30 -12.91 -62.12
C ALA A 171 95.63 -12.25 -61.72
N GLN A 172 96.02 -12.31 -60.44
CA GLN A 172 97.34 -11.86 -59.97
C GLN A 172 98.49 -12.69 -60.57
N GLN A 173 98.33 -14.01 -60.67
CA GLN A 173 99.32 -14.87 -61.36
C GLN A 173 99.43 -14.50 -62.84
N THR A 174 98.29 -14.28 -63.50
CA THR A 174 98.23 -13.84 -64.90
C THR A 174 98.90 -12.47 -65.08
N HIS A 175 98.71 -11.54 -64.13
CA HIS A 175 99.34 -10.23 -64.12
C HIS A 175 100.87 -10.32 -64.05
N ILE A 176 101.40 -11.14 -63.13
CA ILE A 176 102.84 -11.35 -62.96
C ILE A 176 103.44 -12.02 -64.20
N LEU A 177 102.75 -13.03 -64.74
CA LEU A 177 103.17 -13.73 -65.94
C LEU A 177 103.22 -12.80 -67.15
N ALA A 178 102.19 -11.96 -67.34
CA ALA A 178 102.13 -10.96 -68.40
C ALA A 178 103.19 -9.86 -68.23
N LEU A 179 103.51 -9.46 -66.99
CA LEU A 179 104.59 -8.53 -66.71
C LEU A 179 105.96 -9.12 -67.08
N ASN A 180 106.23 -10.35 -66.66
CA ASN A 180 107.47 -11.06 -67.00
C ASN A 180 107.59 -11.25 -68.52
N ALA A 181 106.49 -11.60 -69.18
CA ALA A 181 106.42 -11.73 -70.63
C ALA A 181 106.71 -10.42 -71.35
N ARG A 182 106.18 -9.30 -70.85
CA ARG A 182 106.40 -7.96 -71.41
C ARG A 182 107.85 -7.53 -71.26
N ILE A 183 108.49 -7.82 -70.13
CA ILE A 183 109.93 -7.54 -69.90
C ILE A 183 110.80 -8.36 -70.86
N GLU A 184 110.48 -9.65 -71.03
CA GLU A 184 111.23 -10.53 -71.92
C GLU A 184 111.02 -10.15 -73.40
N ALA A 185 109.81 -9.69 -73.77
CA ALA A 185 109.50 -9.14 -75.07
C ALA A 185 110.26 -7.83 -75.36
N ALA A 186 110.36 -6.92 -74.37
CA ALA A 186 111.16 -5.70 -74.48
C ALA A 186 112.67 -6.01 -74.61
N ARG A 187 113.17 -7.05 -73.93
CA ARG A 187 114.55 -7.55 -74.04
C ARG A 187 114.87 -8.14 -75.42
N ALA A 188 113.89 -8.75 -76.09
CA ALA A 188 114.06 -9.34 -77.43
C ALA A 188 114.09 -8.28 -78.57
N GLY A 189 113.94 -7.00 -78.26
CA GLY A 189 114.08 -5.89 -79.22
C GLY A 189 113.05 -5.94 -80.36
N VAL A 190 113.49 -5.71 -81.60
CA VAL A 190 112.59 -5.63 -82.78
C VAL A 190 111.76 -6.91 -83.00
N ALA A 191 112.29 -8.08 -82.61
CA ALA A 191 111.61 -9.37 -82.71
C ALA A 191 110.55 -9.60 -81.62
N GLY A 192 110.60 -8.87 -80.50
CA GLY A 192 109.68 -9.01 -79.37
C GLY A 192 108.51 -8.02 -79.36
N ARG A 193 108.52 -6.98 -80.22
CA ARG A 193 107.51 -5.89 -80.20
C ARG A 193 106.06 -6.36 -80.28
N GLY A 194 105.76 -7.39 -81.08
CA GLY A 194 104.41 -7.97 -81.15
C GLY A 194 103.97 -8.64 -79.84
N PHE A 195 104.89 -9.35 -79.18
CA PHE A 195 104.67 -9.98 -77.87
C PHE A 195 104.59 -8.95 -76.73
N GLU A 196 105.30 -7.83 -76.84
CA GLU A 196 105.26 -6.75 -75.85
C GLU A 196 103.87 -6.11 -75.78
N VAL A 197 103.24 -5.88 -76.95
CA VAL A 197 101.86 -5.35 -77.04
C VAL A 197 100.86 -6.36 -76.49
N ILE A 198 100.96 -7.64 -76.88
CA ILE A 198 100.06 -8.69 -76.38
C ILE A 198 100.20 -8.86 -74.87
N ALA A 199 101.43 -8.91 -74.33
CA ALA A 199 101.67 -9.00 -72.90
C ALA A 199 101.15 -7.76 -72.13
N GLY A 200 101.25 -6.57 -72.73
CA GLY A 200 100.62 -5.35 -72.21
C GLY A 200 99.09 -5.43 -72.15
N SER A 201 98.46 -5.99 -73.19
CA SER A 201 97.02 -6.22 -73.24
C SER A 201 96.56 -7.31 -72.27
N VAL A 202 97.28 -8.42 -72.13
CA VAL A 202 97.00 -9.47 -71.12
C VAL A 202 97.08 -8.88 -69.71
N ARG A 203 98.11 -8.06 -69.43
CA ARG A 203 98.21 -7.36 -68.14
C ARG A 203 97.00 -6.47 -67.89
N GLY A 204 96.61 -5.64 -68.86
CA GLY A 204 95.44 -4.77 -68.72
C GLY A 204 94.12 -5.53 -68.55
N LEU A 205 93.98 -6.73 -69.12
CA LEU A 205 92.83 -7.62 -68.89
C LEU A 205 92.90 -8.23 -67.48
N SER A 206 94.06 -8.70 -67.03
CA SER A 206 94.24 -9.22 -65.67
C SER A 206 93.96 -8.16 -64.59
N ASP A 207 94.33 -6.89 -64.82
CA ASP A 207 94.01 -5.77 -63.92
C ASP A 207 92.49 -5.56 -63.81
N LYS A 208 91.76 -5.68 -64.92
CA LYS A 208 90.30 -5.62 -64.93
C LYS A 208 89.67 -6.82 -64.21
N THR A 209 90.24 -8.03 -64.36
CA THR A 209 89.79 -9.22 -63.62
C THR A 209 90.01 -9.08 -62.11
N ILE A 210 91.20 -8.61 -61.68
CA ILE A 210 91.50 -8.30 -60.27
C ILE A 210 90.47 -7.29 -59.73
N SER A 211 90.23 -6.20 -60.46
CA SER A 211 89.25 -5.19 -60.06
C SER A 211 87.84 -5.76 -59.94
N ALA A 212 87.38 -6.58 -60.89
CA ALA A 212 86.05 -7.18 -60.86
C ALA A 212 85.90 -8.23 -59.75
N ALA A 213 86.92 -9.05 -59.51
CA ALA A 213 86.95 -10.00 -58.39
C ALA A 213 86.99 -9.28 -57.02
N GLY A 214 87.71 -8.17 -56.94
CA GLY A 214 87.69 -7.25 -55.81
C GLY A 214 86.29 -6.68 -55.56
N SER A 215 85.61 -6.17 -56.58
CA SER A 215 84.24 -5.67 -56.46
C SER A 215 83.22 -6.74 -56.04
N ILE A 216 83.38 -8.01 -56.50
CA ILE A 216 82.58 -9.13 -55.98
C ILE A 216 82.83 -9.31 -54.49
N SER A 217 84.09 -9.31 -54.07
CA SER A 217 84.47 -9.51 -52.66
C SER A 217 83.94 -8.37 -51.77
N GLU A 218 84.02 -7.11 -52.24
CA GLU A 218 83.43 -5.94 -51.57
C GLU A 218 81.91 -6.02 -51.47
N THR A 219 81.23 -6.60 -52.47
CA THR A 219 79.75 -6.76 -52.48
C THR A 219 79.28 -7.90 -51.57
N ILE A 220 80.12 -8.91 -51.33
CA ILE A 220 79.78 -10.07 -50.49
C ILE A 220 79.67 -9.70 -49.01
N GLU A 221 80.53 -8.80 -48.52
CA GLU A 221 80.57 -8.44 -47.10
C GLU A 221 79.24 -7.81 -46.62
N PRO A 222 78.68 -6.78 -47.28
CA PRO A 222 77.33 -6.28 -46.98
C PRO A 222 76.24 -7.36 -47.09
N LEU A 223 76.41 -8.33 -47.99
CA LEU A 223 75.45 -9.41 -48.22
C LEU A 223 75.41 -10.40 -47.05
N ILE A 224 76.58 -10.77 -46.52
CA ILE A 224 76.70 -11.58 -45.29
C ILE A 224 76.13 -10.81 -44.09
N GLN A 225 76.43 -9.50 -44.00
CA GLN A 225 75.91 -8.65 -42.93
C GLN A 225 74.38 -8.56 -42.97
N GLY A 226 73.78 -8.34 -44.15
CA GLY A 226 72.33 -8.32 -44.34
C GLY A 226 71.67 -9.64 -43.96
N VAL A 227 72.16 -10.78 -44.47
CA VAL A 227 71.60 -12.10 -44.10
C VAL A 227 71.69 -12.37 -42.59
N THR A 228 72.80 -11.97 -41.96
CA THR A 228 72.99 -12.12 -40.51
C THR A 228 72.07 -11.19 -39.70
N SER A 229 71.84 -9.97 -40.19
CA SER A 229 70.92 -8.99 -39.61
C SER A 229 69.48 -9.53 -39.59
N ILE A 230 68.97 -9.95 -40.76
CA ILE A 230 67.63 -10.55 -40.88
C ILE A 230 67.51 -11.79 -40.00
N GLY A 231 68.52 -12.67 -39.96
CA GLY A 231 68.49 -13.87 -39.12
C GLY A 231 68.41 -13.55 -37.62
N LYS A 232 69.17 -12.56 -37.13
CA LYS A 232 69.11 -12.12 -35.73
C LYS A 232 67.75 -11.52 -35.38
N SER A 233 67.20 -10.67 -36.26
CA SER A 233 65.90 -10.04 -36.05
C SER A 233 64.76 -11.06 -36.15
N ALA A 234 64.90 -12.10 -37.00
CA ALA A 234 63.95 -13.22 -37.10
C ALA A 234 63.82 -14.00 -35.78
N ILE A 235 64.91 -14.19 -35.04
CA ILE A 235 64.86 -14.84 -33.71
C ILE A 235 64.01 -14.03 -32.72
N GLN A 236 64.16 -12.69 -32.74
CA GLN A 236 63.36 -11.80 -31.90
C GLN A 236 61.89 -11.80 -32.33
N ALA A 237 61.62 -11.75 -33.64
CA ALA A 237 60.29 -11.85 -34.20
C ALA A 237 59.61 -13.16 -33.82
N ARG A 238 60.32 -14.29 -33.85
CA ARG A 238 59.80 -15.59 -33.41
C ARG A 238 59.41 -15.60 -31.93
N GLN A 239 60.21 -14.99 -31.06
CA GLN A 239 59.86 -14.85 -29.64
C GLN A 239 58.62 -13.96 -29.44
N LYS A 240 58.48 -12.90 -30.24
CA LYS A 240 57.31 -12.02 -30.24
C LYS A 240 56.06 -12.75 -30.74
N ALA A 241 56.17 -13.53 -31.82
CA ALA A 241 55.09 -14.36 -32.32
C ALA A 241 54.63 -15.41 -31.31
N ALA A 242 55.56 -16.09 -30.63
CA ALA A 242 55.23 -17.07 -29.59
C ALA A 242 54.51 -16.42 -28.38
N ARG A 243 54.90 -15.20 -28.00
CA ARG A 243 54.18 -14.46 -26.95
C ARG A 243 52.80 -14.00 -27.41
N ALA A 244 52.67 -13.49 -28.62
CA ALA A 244 51.38 -13.13 -29.20
C ALA A 244 50.43 -14.34 -29.30
N GLU A 245 50.95 -15.51 -29.67
CA GLU A 245 50.21 -16.77 -29.70
C GLU A 245 49.71 -17.15 -28.29
N ALA A 246 50.59 -17.11 -27.29
CA ALA A 246 50.23 -17.40 -25.90
C ALA A 246 49.19 -16.40 -25.36
N SER A 247 49.35 -15.10 -25.63
CA SER A 247 48.37 -14.08 -25.27
C SER A 247 47.03 -14.32 -25.96
N SER A 248 47.03 -14.65 -27.25
CA SER A 248 45.80 -14.94 -28.00
C SER A 248 45.09 -16.20 -27.48
N LYS A 249 45.84 -17.23 -27.07
CA LYS A 249 45.28 -18.40 -26.37
C LYS A 249 44.64 -18.01 -25.03
N ASN A 250 45.30 -17.19 -24.23
CA ASN A 250 44.75 -16.73 -22.95
C ASN A 250 43.49 -15.89 -23.15
N ILE A 251 43.43 -15.04 -24.19
CA ILE A 251 42.20 -14.31 -24.55
C ILE A 251 41.06 -15.30 -24.79
N LEU A 252 41.26 -16.34 -25.61
CA LEU A 252 40.23 -17.35 -25.87
C LEU A 252 39.77 -18.08 -24.61
N GLU A 253 40.70 -18.41 -23.72
CA GLU A 253 40.38 -19.07 -22.44
C GLU A 253 39.52 -18.17 -21.56
N TYR A 254 39.95 -16.92 -21.33
CA TYR A 254 39.17 -15.97 -20.52
C TYR A 254 37.83 -15.62 -21.16
N VAL A 255 37.78 -15.44 -22.48
CA VAL A 255 36.53 -15.19 -23.22
C VAL A 255 35.55 -16.36 -23.08
N ALA A 256 36.03 -17.60 -23.17
CA ALA A 256 35.19 -18.79 -22.98
C ALA A 256 34.69 -18.94 -21.54
N MET A 257 35.55 -18.68 -20.55
CA MET A 257 35.17 -18.66 -19.13
C MET A 257 34.11 -17.59 -18.86
N THR A 258 34.32 -16.38 -19.38
CA THR A 258 33.35 -15.28 -19.27
C THR A 258 32.04 -15.65 -19.93
N GLN A 259 32.05 -16.26 -21.13
CA GLN A 259 30.84 -16.67 -21.81
C GLN A 259 30.01 -17.67 -20.98
N GLN A 260 30.66 -18.60 -20.29
CA GLN A 260 29.98 -19.52 -19.37
C GLN A 260 29.40 -18.79 -18.15
N GLN A 261 30.15 -17.84 -17.57
CA GLN A 261 29.66 -17.04 -16.43
C GLN A 261 28.52 -16.09 -16.82
N VAL A 262 28.50 -15.57 -18.04
CA VAL A 262 27.40 -14.74 -18.55
C VAL A 262 26.10 -15.54 -18.67
N VAL A 263 26.17 -16.85 -18.99
CA VAL A 263 24.99 -17.73 -18.94
C VAL A 263 24.45 -17.84 -17.51
N GLU A 264 25.32 -18.03 -16.52
CA GLU A 264 24.93 -18.05 -15.10
C GLU A 264 24.31 -16.72 -14.65
N VAL A 265 24.85 -15.58 -15.11
CA VAL A 265 24.27 -14.24 -14.90
C VAL A 265 22.87 -14.15 -15.49
N SER A 266 22.66 -14.61 -16.73
CA SER A 266 21.33 -14.62 -17.37
C SER A 266 20.31 -15.45 -16.59
N GLU A 267 20.67 -16.67 -16.18
CA GLU A 267 19.78 -17.56 -15.41
C GLU A 267 19.36 -16.92 -14.08
N ARG A 268 20.28 -16.19 -13.42
CA ARG A 268 19.97 -15.46 -12.18
C ARG A 268 19.04 -14.28 -12.41
N ILE A 269 19.21 -13.55 -13.51
CA ILE A 269 18.31 -12.44 -13.88
C ILE A 269 16.91 -12.96 -14.17
N GLU A 270 16.77 -14.09 -14.86
CA GLU A 270 15.47 -14.72 -15.12
C GLU A 270 14.76 -15.16 -13.83
N SER A 271 15.52 -15.71 -12.86
CA SER A 271 15.00 -16.02 -11.52
C SER A 271 14.52 -14.77 -10.79
N ILE A 272 15.32 -13.69 -10.82
CA ILE A 272 14.94 -12.38 -10.25
C ILE A 272 13.64 -11.90 -10.89
N ASP A 273 13.55 -11.87 -12.23
CA ASP A 273 12.34 -11.43 -12.94
C ASP A 273 11.07 -12.16 -12.47
N GLY A 274 11.13 -13.50 -12.32
CA GLY A 274 10.00 -14.28 -11.81
C GLY A 274 9.54 -13.84 -10.40
N PHE A 275 10.47 -13.52 -9.52
CA PHE A 275 10.14 -13.00 -8.19
C PHE A 275 9.66 -11.54 -8.24
N VAL A 276 10.19 -10.69 -9.13
CA VAL A 276 9.72 -9.32 -9.33
C VAL A 276 8.28 -9.30 -9.81
N GLN A 277 7.93 -10.15 -10.77
CA GLN A 277 6.55 -10.32 -11.25
C GLN A 277 5.62 -10.79 -10.11
N THR A 278 6.09 -11.70 -9.27
CA THR A 278 5.35 -12.16 -8.09
C THR A 278 5.10 -11.01 -7.11
N ALA A 279 6.14 -10.24 -6.77
CA ALA A 279 6.02 -9.08 -5.88
C ALA A 279 5.06 -8.02 -6.46
N SER A 280 5.19 -7.69 -7.75
CA SER A 280 4.31 -6.73 -8.44
C SER A 280 2.84 -7.14 -8.43
N ARG A 281 2.56 -8.43 -8.67
CA ARG A 281 1.20 -9.00 -8.57
C ARG A 281 0.64 -8.88 -7.15
N LEU A 282 1.44 -9.18 -6.13
CA LEU A 282 1.03 -9.08 -4.72
C LEU A 282 0.79 -7.61 -4.33
N SER A 283 1.66 -6.68 -4.73
CA SER A 283 1.45 -5.24 -4.51
C SER A 283 0.16 -4.73 -5.16
N THR A 284 -0.14 -5.16 -6.38
CA THR A 284 -1.41 -4.79 -7.06
C THR A 284 -2.62 -5.33 -6.29
N LYS A 285 -2.54 -6.57 -5.77
CA LYS A 285 -3.58 -7.15 -4.92
C LYS A 285 -3.80 -6.31 -3.66
N SER A 286 -2.71 -5.86 -3.02
CA SER A 286 -2.79 -4.98 -1.86
C SER A 286 -3.45 -3.65 -2.20
N GLU A 287 -3.09 -2.98 -3.31
CA GLU A 287 -3.72 -1.71 -3.73
C GLU A 287 -5.26 -1.82 -3.84
N VAL A 288 -5.78 -2.94 -4.37
CA VAL A 288 -7.23 -3.19 -4.47
C VAL A 288 -7.88 -3.36 -3.08
N ALA A 289 -7.21 -4.05 -2.16
CA ALA A 289 -7.71 -4.21 -0.78
C ALA A 289 -7.74 -2.86 -0.04
N PHE A 290 -6.73 -1.99 -0.23
CA PHE A 290 -6.72 -0.63 0.32
C PHE A 290 -7.87 0.22 -0.20
N ALA A 291 -8.23 0.13 -1.49
CA ALA A 291 -9.38 0.86 -2.02
C ALA A 291 -10.69 0.46 -1.31
N SER A 292 -10.85 -0.83 -1.02
CA SER A 292 -12.02 -1.36 -0.29
C SER A 292 -12.03 -0.93 1.18
N LEU A 293 -10.87 -0.96 1.84
CA LEU A 293 -10.72 -0.50 3.22
C LEU A 293 -11.01 1.00 3.37
N ARG A 294 -10.57 1.83 2.41
CA ARG A 294 -10.84 3.27 2.41
C ARG A 294 -12.34 3.57 2.44
N ALA A 295 -13.11 2.91 1.58
CA ALA A 295 -14.56 3.02 1.59
C ALA A 295 -15.17 2.58 2.94
N GLY A 296 -14.64 1.52 3.56
CA GLY A 296 -15.07 1.08 4.89
C GLY A 296 -14.75 2.08 6.02
N PHE A 297 -13.63 2.79 5.95
CA PHE A 297 -13.28 3.85 6.91
C PHE A 297 -14.19 5.06 6.78
N GLU A 298 -14.50 5.46 5.54
CA GLU A 298 -15.44 6.55 5.25
C GLU A 298 -16.85 6.19 5.77
N ASP A 299 -17.33 4.98 5.47
CA ASP A 299 -18.63 4.47 5.96
C ASP A 299 -18.68 4.41 7.49
N SER A 300 -17.61 3.90 8.12
CA SER A 300 -17.53 3.82 9.59
C SER A 300 -17.56 5.19 10.24
N THR A 301 -16.80 6.15 9.70
CA THR A 301 -16.72 7.51 10.23
C THR A 301 -18.06 8.24 10.09
N GLU A 302 -18.72 8.11 8.94
CA GLU A 302 -20.00 8.76 8.70
C GLU A 302 -21.13 8.11 9.52
N GLY A 303 -21.18 6.78 9.62
CA GLY A 303 -22.15 6.08 10.44
C GLY A 303 -22.02 6.42 11.93
N LEU A 304 -20.79 6.48 12.46
CA LEU A 304 -20.54 6.89 13.85
C LEU A 304 -20.92 8.36 14.10
N ARG A 305 -20.60 9.25 13.15
CA ARG A 305 -20.98 10.66 13.23
C ARG A 305 -22.51 10.82 13.25
N ARG A 306 -23.21 10.10 12.38
CA ARG A 306 -24.67 10.10 12.31
C ARG A 306 -25.29 9.58 13.60
N GLY A 307 -24.88 8.40 14.07
CA GLY A 307 -25.37 7.83 15.32
C GLY A 307 -25.08 8.71 16.54
N SER A 308 -23.91 9.35 16.60
CA SER A 308 -23.57 10.30 17.67
C SER A 308 -24.45 11.56 17.63
N GLN A 309 -24.76 12.08 16.44
CA GLN A 309 -25.67 13.21 16.28
C GLN A 309 -27.11 12.83 16.66
N GLU A 310 -27.61 11.70 16.16
CA GLU A 310 -28.95 11.20 16.45
C GLU A 310 -29.15 10.96 17.94
N THR A 311 -28.17 10.36 18.62
CA THR A 311 -28.22 10.16 20.08
C THR A 311 -28.22 11.48 20.84
N SER A 312 -27.45 12.49 20.43
CA SER A 312 -27.48 13.82 21.06
C SER A 312 -28.85 14.50 20.95
N GLU A 313 -29.49 14.39 19.78
CA GLU A 313 -30.84 14.92 19.59
C GLU A 313 -31.88 14.13 20.39
N LEU A 314 -31.73 12.80 20.52
CA LEU A 314 -32.60 11.97 21.36
C LEU A 314 -32.49 12.30 22.85
N ILE A 315 -31.30 12.71 23.34
CA ILE A 315 -31.15 13.18 24.72
C ILE A 315 -32.05 14.39 24.95
N SER A 316 -32.07 15.36 24.04
CA SER A 316 -32.92 16.55 24.17
C SER A 316 -34.40 16.22 24.16
N VAL A 317 -34.79 15.19 23.41
CA VAL A 317 -36.16 14.67 23.40
C VAL A 317 -36.53 14.03 24.74
N ALA A 318 -35.62 13.27 25.35
CA ALA A 318 -35.82 12.66 26.66
C ALA A 318 -35.85 13.71 27.79
N GLU A 319 -34.98 14.72 27.74
CA GLU A 319 -34.98 15.88 28.63
C GLU A 319 -36.30 16.66 28.55
N TRP A 320 -36.84 16.83 27.34
CA TRP A 320 -38.14 17.49 27.15
C TRP A 320 -39.30 16.71 27.81
N LEU A 321 -39.30 15.37 27.70
CA LEU A 321 -40.30 14.53 28.38
C LEU A 321 -40.28 14.71 29.90
N LEU A 322 -39.08 14.85 30.48
CA LEU A 322 -38.91 15.13 31.91
C LEU A 322 -39.49 16.50 32.29
N GLU A 323 -39.15 17.54 31.50
CA GLU A 323 -39.61 18.90 31.74
C GLU A 323 -41.13 19.01 31.72
N GLU A 324 -41.78 18.49 30.68
CA GLU A 324 -43.25 18.59 30.55
C GLU A 324 -44.01 17.79 31.62
N ALA A 325 -43.49 16.63 32.00
CA ALA A 325 -44.11 15.84 33.06
C ALA A 325 -44.08 16.56 34.41
N ILE A 326 -42.95 17.18 34.77
CA ILE A 326 -42.82 17.96 36.01
C ILE A 326 -43.71 19.20 35.98
N LEU A 327 -43.81 19.89 34.83
CA LEU A 327 -44.70 21.05 34.66
C LEU A 327 -46.19 20.68 34.77
N SER A 328 -46.53 19.43 34.46
CA SER A 328 -47.89 18.90 34.57
C SER A 328 -48.30 18.50 36.00
N GLY A 329 -47.43 18.70 36.99
CA GLY A 329 -47.67 18.36 38.38
C GLY A 329 -47.60 16.86 38.68
N ALA A 330 -46.96 16.07 37.81
CA ALA A 330 -46.72 14.66 38.05
C ALA A 330 -45.63 14.48 39.13
N ASN A 331 -45.87 13.56 40.04
CA ASN A 331 -44.87 13.17 41.05
C ASN A 331 -43.86 12.24 40.40
N CYS A 332 -42.65 12.73 40.16
CA CYS A 332 -41.54 11.97 39.57
C CYS A 332 -40.23 12.19 40.33
N ALA A 333 -39.24 11.34 40.10
CA ALA A 333 -37.98 11.30 40.85
C ALA A 333 -37.22 12.64 40.82
N ASP A 334 -37.22 13.32 39.67
CA ASP A 334 -36.48 14.57 39.47
C ASP A 334 -37.21 15.82 40.01
N GLU A 335 -38.50 15.70 40.35
CA GLU A 335 -39.33 16.81 40.83
C GLU A 335 -38.77 17.46 42.10
N ARG A 336 -38.19 16.66 43.01
CA ARG A 336 -37.56 17.15 44.25
C ARG A 336 -36.35 18.02 43.97
N SER A 337 -35.52 17.60 43.02
CA SER A 337 -34.32 18.29 42.58
C SER A 337 -34.64 19.60 41.87
N VAL A 338 -35.68 19.60 41.03
CA VAL A 338 -36.20 20.81 40.40
C VAL A 338 -36.75 21.79 41.42
N ARG A 339 -37.55 21.32 42.39
CA ARG A 339 -38.10 22.18 43.45
C ARG A 339 -37.00 22.83 44.29
N LEU A 340 -35.93 22.09 44.59
CA LEU A 340 -34.77 22.62 45.30
C LEU A 340 -34.09 23.74 44.49
N ALA A 341 -33.83 23.52 43.20
CA ALA A 341 -33.23 24.50 42.32
C ALA A 341 -34.08 25.78 42.23
N VAL A 342 -35.39 25.64 41.99
CA VAL A 342 -36.34 26.76 41.90
C VAL A 342 -36.45 27.51 43.23
N SER A 343 -36.49 26.81 44.36
CA SER A 343 -36.52 27.42 45.69
C SER A 343 -35.27 28.26 45.97
N CYS A 344 -34.08 27.72 45.68
CA CYS A 344 -32.83 28.45 45.85
C CYS A 344 -32.73 29.64 44.89
N ALA A 345 -33.18 29.52 43.64
CA ALA A 345 -33.24 30.63 42.68
C ALA A 345 -34.16 31.76 43.17
N LYS A 346 -35.35 31.42 43.70
CA LYS A 346 -36.28 32.39 44.29
C LYS A 346 -35.71 33.07 45.54
N ARG A 347 -34.97 32.35 46.38
CA ARG A 347 -34.27 32.92 47.55
C ARG A 347 -33.21 33.93 47.13
N ILE A 348 -32.40 33.59 46.12
CA ILE A 348 -31.39 34.51 45.58
C ILE A 348 -32.07 35.77 45.01
N ALA A 349 -33.14 35.60 44.24
CA ALA A 349 -33.92 36.72 43.72
C ALA A 349 -34.44 37.61 44.87
N GLY A 350 -35.05 37.02 45.90
CA GLY A 350 -35.59 37.75 47.05
C GLY A 350 -34.54 38.52 47.85
N GLU A 351 -33.33 37.96 48.05
CA GLU A 351 -32.23 38.68 48.69
C GLU A 351 -31.73 39.85 47.84
N PHE A 352 -31.62 39.67 46.52
CA PHE A 352 -31.28 40.77 45.62
C PHE A 352 -32.35 41.86 45.61
N GLU A 353 -33.64 41.50 45.59
CA GLU A 353 -34.74 42.45 45.69
C GLU A 353 -34.73 43.23 47.00
N SER A 354 -34.49 42.54 48.12
CA SER A 354 -34.33 43.14 49.45
C SER A 354 -33.15 44.13 49.50
N LEU A 355 -32.00 43.77 48.93
CA LEU A 355 -30.85 44.67 48.85
C LEU A 355 -31.11 45.90 47.97
N ILE A 356 -31.93 45.76 46.92
CA ILE A 356 -32.40 46.90 46.11
C ILE A 356 -33.40 47.76 46.92
N ASP A 357 -34.32 47.15 47.66
CA ASP A 357 -35.34 47.83 48.48
C ASP A 357 -34.72 48.67 49.59
N VAL A 358 -33.67 48.14 50.26
CA VAL A 358 -32.94 48.80 51.34
C VAL A 358 -31.88 49.79 50.78
N GLY A 359 -31.67 49.82 49.46
CA GLY A 359 -30.79 50.76 48.77
C GLY A 359 -29.29 50.42 48.85
N HIS A 360 -28.94 49.18 49.19
CA HIS A 360 -27.57 48.69 49.23
C HIS A 360 -26.98 48.44 47.83
N ILE A 361 -27.82 48.13 46.84
CA ILE A 361 -27.46 48.02 45.42
C ILE A 361 -28.49 48.74 44.55
N SER A 362 -28.08 49.26 43.40
CA SER A 362 -29.02 49.75 42.40
C SER A 362 -29.41 48.63 41.44
N LYS A 363 -30.64 48.70 40.88
CA LYS A 363 -31.07 47.77 39.83
C LYS A 363 -30.11 47.83 38.62
N GLU A 364 -29.67 49.04 38.24
CA GLU A 364 -28.75 49.23 37.11
C GLU A 364 -27.38 48.56 37.36
N ASP A 365 -26.86 48.60 38.60
CA ASP A 365 -25.61 47.95 38.97
C ASP A 365 -25.71 46.42 38.98
N LEU A 366 -26.84 45.85 39.40
CA LEU A 366 -27.07 44.40 39.43
C LEU A 366 -27.09 43.76 38.04
N PHE A 367 -27.66 44.47 37.06
CA PHE A 367 -27.73 44.02 35.66
C PHE A 367 -26.57 44.52 34.80
N ASN A 368 -25.57 45.20 35.39
CA ASN A 368 -24.39 45.68 34.67
C ASN A 368 -23.39 44.54 34.46
N THR A 369 -23.24 44.10 33.23
CA THR A 369 -22.40 42.96 32.85
C THR A 369 -20.96 43.33 32.46
N ASN A 370 -20.50 44.53 32.84
CA ASN A 370 -19.11 44.97 32.60
C ASN A 370 -18.19 44.47 33.73
N ASP A 371 -17.87 43.18 33.73
CA ASP A 371 -16.91 42.61 34.66
C ASP A 371 -15.47 43.00 34.30
N LEU A 372 -14.67 43.36 35.30
CA LEU A 372 -13.28 43.75 35.11
C LEU A 372 -12.39 42.50 35.08
N GLU A 373 -11.66 42.26 34.00
CA GLU A 373 -10.68 41.16 33.94
C GLU A 373 -9.57 41.32 34.99
N ILE A 374 -9.30 40.24 35.73
CA ILE A 374 -8.20 40.15 36.68
C ILE A 374 -6.95 39.77 35.90
N ALA A 375 -6.08 40.75 35.65
CA ALA A 375 -4.79 40.50 35.02
C ALA A 375 -3.97 39.48 35.86
N SER A 376 -3.31 38.54 35.18
CA SER A 376 -2.38 37.50 35.72
C SER A 376 -3.00 36.25 36.37
N THR A 377 -3.96 35.60 35.71
CA THR A 377 -4.45 34.27 36.10
C THR A 377 -4.36 33.30 34.90
N SER A 378 -4.13 32.00 35.15
CA SER A 378 -3.99 30.96 34.11
C SER A 378 -5.31 30.58 33.41
N SER A 379 -6.42 31.11 33.92
CA SER A 379 -7.80 31.00 33.42
C SER A 379 -8.37 32.43 33.37
N ALA A 380 -9.23 32.76 32.41
CA ALA A 380 -9.82 34.10 32.31
C ALA A 380 -10.74 34.37 33.52
N ARG A 381 -10.22 35.08 34.53
CA ARG A 381 -10.97 35.47 35.73
C ARG A 381 -11.37 36.94 35.65
N SER A 382 -12.61 37.23 36.01
CA SER A 382 -13.21 38.56 36.05
C SER A 382 -13.77 38.83 37.45
N ARG A 383 -13.78 40.10 37.86
CA ARG A 383 -14.36 40.55 39.14
C ARG A 383 -15.46 41.56 38.85
N SER A 384 -16.63 41.32 39.43
CA SER A 384 -17.77 42.23 39.32
C SER A 384 -17.65 43.34 40.37
N LYS A 385 -18.24 44.51 40.11
CA LYS A 385 -18.39 45.58 41.12
C LYS A 385 -19.20 45.14 42.34
N LEU A 386 -20.02 44.10 42.18
CA LEU A 386 -20.87 43.53 43.23
C LEU A 386 -20.27 42.27 43.87
N SER A 387 -19.00 41.94 43.63
CA SER A 387 -18.39 40.71 44.18
C SER A 387 -18.52 40.59 45.70
N GLU A 388 -18.32 41.66 46.48
CA GLU A 388 -18.51 41.61 47.94
C GLU A 388 -19.96 41.30 48.35
N ILE A 389 -20.92 41.67 47.50
CA ILE A 389 -22.35 41.44 47.72
C ILE A 389 -22.71 40.01 47.32
N TYR A 390 -22.21 39.54 46.17
CA TYR A 390 -22.34 38.14 45.78
C TYR A 390 -21.72 37.18 46.81
N ASP A 391 -20.54 37.50 47.34
CA ASP A 391 -19.84 36.72 48.37
C ASP A 391 -20.56 36.71 49.73
N SER A 392 -21.41 37.70 50.00
CA SER A 392 -22.22 37.75 51.24
C SER A 392 -23.59 37.06 51.11
N VAL A 393 -24.15 36.99 49.90
CA VAL A 393 -25.49 36.43 49.65
C VAL A 393 -25.44 34.98 49.19
N LEU A 394 -24.65 34.69 48.16
CA LEU A 394 -24.72 33.42 47.44
C LEU A 394 -24.27 32.21 48.27
N PRO A 395 -23.16 32.25 49.03
CA PRO A 395 -22.72 31.10 49.83
C PRO A 395 -23.74 30.65 50.87
N GLY A 396 -24.50 31.57 51.48
CA GLY A 396 -25.52 31.24 52.48
C GLY A 396 -26.75 30.50 51.92
N ILE A 397 -26.99 30.61 50.61
CA ILE A 397 -28.07 29.90 49.92
C ILE A 397 -27.54 28.65 49.21
N GLN A 398 -26.32 28.71 48.68
CA GLN A 398 -25.71 27.62 47.92
C GLN A 398 -25.07 26.54 48.81
N GLY A 399 -24.56 26.92 49.98
CA GLY A 399 -23.84 26.06 50.89
C GLY A 399 -24.65 24.90 51.46
N PRO A 400 -25.82 25.15 52.09
CA PRO A 400 -26.57 24.08 52.77
C PRO A 400 -26.99 22.92 51.85
N PRO A 401 -27.49 23.15 50.61
CA PRO A 401 -27.78 22.06 49.69
C PRO A 401 -26.54 21.21 49.32
N LEU A 402 -25.34 21.79 49.29
CA LEU A 402 -24.11 21.08 48.92
C LEU A 402 -23.62 20.07 49.97
N GLU A 403 -24.23 20.05 51.16
CA GLU A 403 -23.96 19.01 52.17
C GLU A 403 -24.54 17.64 51.77
N ASP A 404 -25.49 17.61 50.83
CA ASP A 404 -26.03 16.36 50.28
C ASP A 404 -25.04 15.74 49.29
N PRO A 405 -24.55 14.50 49.52
CA PRO A 405 -23.56 13.86 48.66
C PRO A 405 -24.07 13.57 47.23
N SER A 406 -25.38 13.67 47.01
CA SER A 406 -26.00 13.51 45.69
C SER A 406 -25.76 14.73 44.79
N ILE A 407 -25.52 15.90 45.40
CA ILE A 407 -25.29 17.17 44.72
C ILE A 407 -23.78 17.34 44.50
N ILE A 408 -23.37 17.31 43.24
CA ILE A 408 -21.98 17.40 42.82
C ILE A 408 -21.53 18.86 42.68
N TYR A 409 -22.44 19.76 42.27
CA TYR A 409 -22.20 21.20 42.27
C TYR A 409 -23.52 21.97 42.38
N LEU A 410 -23.45 23.19 42.91
CA LEU A 410 -24.56 24.12 42.94
C LEU A 410 -24.02 25.55 42.97
N PHE A 411 -24.36 26.33 41.96
CA PHE A 411 -23.90 27.72 41.85
C PHE A 411 -24.82 28.57 40.99
N ALA A 412 -24.83 29.86 41.26
CA ALA A 412 -25.53 30.87 40.48
C ALA A 412 -24.57 31.48 39.46
N MET A 413 -25.10 31.80 38.29
CA MET A 413 -24.37 32.47 37.23
C MET A 413 -25.26 33.52 36.56
N ASP A 414 -24.66 34.57 36.04
CA ASP A 414 -25.39 35.58 35.27
C ASP A 414 -25.73 35.09 33.85
N LYS A 415 -26.51 35.87 33.11
CA LYS A 415 -26.91 35.58 31.72
C LYS A 415 -25.76 35.50 30.70
N ASN A 416 -24.55 35.93 31.06
CA ASN A 416 -23.33 35.81 30.25
C ASN A 416 -22.43 34.66 30.73
N SER A 417 -22.97 33.77 31.56
CA SER A 417 -22.27 32.63 32.13
C SER A 417 -21.08 33.03 33.02
N PHE A 418 -21.14 34.19 33.68
CA PHE A 418 -20.20 34.58 34.73
C PHE A 418 -20.62 33.99 36.08
N ILE A 419 -19.69 33.35 36.79
CA ILE A 419 -19.93 32.75 38.11
C ILE A 419 -19.36 33.67 39.21
N PRO A 420 -20.20 34.50 39.87
CA PRO A 420 -19.73 35.57 40.75
C PRO A 420 -19.16 35.10 42.09
N SER A 421 -19.70 34.03 42.67
CA SER A 421 -19.21 33.45 43.93
C SER A 421 -19.55 31.95 43.97
N PRO A 422 -18.63 31.06 43.56
CA PRO A 422 -18.81 29.62 43.73
C PRO A 422 -18.48 29.22 45.18
N ASN A 423 -19.19 28.24 45.73
CA ASN A 423 -18.92 27.74 47.07
C ASN A 423 -17.51 27.09 47.15
N SER A 424 -16.60 27.68 47.91
CA SER A 424 -15.16 27.37 47.91
C SER A 424 -14.78 26.04 48.57
N GLU A 425 -15.65 25.46 49.40
CA GLU A 425 -15.39 24.15 50.05
C GLU A 425 -15.66 22.96 49.13
N HIS A 426 -16.54 23.13 48.12
CA HIS A 426 -17.04 22.03 47.28
C HIS A 426 -16.83 22.27 45.76
N SER A 427 -16.37 23.47 45.37
CA SER A 427 -16.04 23.81 43.99
C SER A 427 -14.53 23.72 43.75
N PRO A 428 -14.04 23.14 42.64
CA PRO A 428 -12.61 23.21 42.32
C PRO A 428 -12.13 24.67 42.28
N SER A 429 -10.94 24.95 42.83
CA SER A 429 -10.30 26.28 42.98
C SER A 429 -10.15 27.13 41.71
N ASN A 430 -10.63 26.60 40.59
CA ASN A 430 -10.45 27.03 39.22
C ASN A 430 -11.70 27.80 38.73
N LEU A 431 -12.84 27.70 39.44
CA LEU A 431 -14.14 28.26 39.03
C LEU A 431 -14.39 29.71 39.48
N LEU A 432 -13.59 30.23 40.42
CA LEU A 432 -13.77 31.58 40.99
C LEU A 432 -13.57 32.68 39.93
N GLY A 433 -14.62 33.44 39.62
CA GLY A 433 -14.59 34.57 38.68
C GLY A 433 -14.44 34.17 37.21
N SER A 434 -14.60 32.90 36.85
CA SER A 434 -14.50 32.49 35.43
C SER A 434 -15.78 32.84 34.66
N LYS A 435 -15.66 33.36 33.43
CA LYS A 435 -16.70 33.15 32.41
C LYS A 435 -16.61 31.68 32.02
N VAL A 436 -17.73 30.99 31.82
CA VAL A 436 -17.74 29.60 31.34
C VAL A 436 -17.25 29.55 29.89
N ALA A 437 -15.94 29.70 29.72
CA ALA A 437 -15.18 29.20 28.61
C ALA A 437 -14.09 28.33 29.24
N ALA A 438 -14.19 27.01 29.01
CA ALA A 438 -13.16 26.01 29.28
C ALA A 438 -12.86 25.65 30.77
N THR A 439 -13.59 24.66 31.29
CA THR A 439 -12.96 23.62 32.13
C THR A 439 -12.52 22.47 31.22
N GLY A 440 -11.21 22.26 31.12
CA GLY A 440 -10.56 21.38 30.14
C GLY A 440 -10.65 19.87 30.41
N SER A 441 -11.81 19.33 30.80
CA SER A 441 -11.96 17.89 31.06
C SER A 441 -13.23 17.25 30.51
N GLU A 442 -13.97 17.93 29.66
CA GLU A 442 -15.17 17.37 29.01
C GLU A 442 -14.90 17.10 27.52
N PRO A 443 -14.87 15.82 27.11
CA PRO A 443 -14.89 15.43 25.71
C PRO A 443 -16.36 15.19 25.29
N SER A 444 -17.09 16.24 24.93
CA SER A 444 -18.39 16.06 24.27
C SER A 444 -18.75 17.28 23.42
N LEU A 445 -19.57 17.05 22.40
CA LEU A 445 -20.09 18.03 21.43
C LEU A 445 -20.95 19.15 22.04
N ASP A 446 -21.16 19.18 23.36
CA ASP A 446 -22.26 19.93 23.99
C ASP A 446 -21.84 21.02 24.99
N LYS A 447 -20.58 21.46 24.97
CA LYS A 447 -20.11 22.53 25.87
C LYS A 447 -20.94 23.81 25.74
N ASP A 448 -21.31 24.16 24.51
CA ASP A 448 -22.17 25.31 24.24
C ASP A 448 -23.62 25.04 24.65
N ARG A 449 -24.14 23.82 24.42
CA ARG A 449 -25.50 23.41 24.83
C ARG A 449 -25.69 23.51 26.34
N ILE A 450 -24.70 23.05 27.11
CA ILE A 450 -24.79 22.93 28.57
C ILE A 450 -24.66 24.29 29.27
N ALA A 451 -23.65 25.09 28.91
CA ALA A 451 -23.37 26.33 29.63
C ALA A 451 -24.25 27.51 29.18
N SER A 452 -24.46 27.68 27.88
CA SER A 452 -25.21 28.82 27.34
C SER A 452 -26.72 28.63 27.47
N GLY A 453 -27.21 27.40 27.29
CA GLY A 453 -28.63 27.05 27.45
C GLY A 453 -29.12 27.27 28.88
N ALA A 454 -28.33 26.85 29.87
CA ALA A 454 -28.61 27.07 31.28
C ALA A 454 -28.67 28.56 31.68
N ALA A 455 -27.74 29.39 31.19
CA ALA A 455 -27.65 30.81 31.56
C ALA A 455 -28.72 31.69 30.90
N GLN A 456 -29.20 31.29 29.74
CA GLN A 456 -30.21 32.03 28.97
C GLN A 456 -31.62 31.46 29.15
N ASN A 457 -31.79 30.42 29.99
CA ASN A 457 -33.07 29.79 30.22
C ASN A 457 -34.09 30.80 30.77
N THR A 458 -35.28 30.82 30.20
CA THR A 458 -36.43 31.63 30.67
C THR A 458 -37.63 30.78 31.07
N LYS A 459 -37.55 29.45 30.87
CA LYS A 459 -38.54 28.48 31.36
C LYS A 459 -38.46 28.35 32.89
N PRO A 460 -39.51 27.86 33.59
CA PRO A 460 -39.50 27.68 35.05
C PRO A 460 -38.29 26.91 35.60
N PHE A 461 -37.79 25.96 34.82
CA PHE A 461 -36.52 25.26 35.00
C PHE A 461 -36.11 24.66 33.63
N TYR A 462 -34.91 24.09 33.55
CA TYR A 462 -34.36 23.42 32.38
C TYR A 462 -33.48 22.26 32.84
N ILE A 463 -33.61 21.08 32.25
CA ILE A 463 -32.89 19.86 32.65
C ILE A 463 -31.97 19.41 31.51
N GLN A 464 -30.72 19.09 31.84
CA GLN A 464 -29.76 18.53 30.89
C GLN A 464 -29.08 17.30 31.45
N THR A 465 -29.01 16.25 30.65
CA THR A 465 -28.31 15.01 30.99
C THR A 465 -27.05 14.88 30.16
N PHE A 466 -25.92 14.64 30.82
CA PHE A 466 -24.63 14.54 30.15
C PHE A 466 -23.68 13.59 30.86
N ARG A 467 -22.64 13.17 30.15
CA ARG A 467 -21.61 12.27 30.64
C ARG A 467 -20.37 13.06 31.05
N ARG A 468 -19.95 12.95 32.32
CA ARG A 468 -18.76 13.61 32.87
C ARG A 468 -17.61 12.61 33.03
N ALA A 469 -16.43 12.96 32.54
CA ALA A 469 -15.21 12.19 32.77
C ALA A 469 -14.66 12.43 34.19
N LEU A 470 -14.31 11.35 34.90
CA LEU A 470 -13.64 11.41 36.21
C LEU A 470 -12.11 11.39 35.99
N GLN A 471 -11.37 12.24 36.70
CA GLN A 471 -9.92 12.46 36.49
C GLN A 471 -9.04 11.25 36.82
N GLU A 472 -9.59 10.19 37.42
CA GLU A 472 -8.89 8.95 37.78
C GLU A 472 -9.65 7.75 37.17
N ASP A 473 -8.99 7.00 36.28
CA ASP A 473 -9.40 5.69 35.71
C ASP A 473 -10.31 5.64 34.47
N ASN A 474 -10.43 6.70 33.66
CA ASN A 474 -11.26 6.66 32.43
C ASN A 474 -12.75 6.30 32.71
N ARG A 475 -13.16 6.44 33.97
CA ARG A 475 -14.52 6.21 34.44
C ARG A 475 -15.36 7.44 34.13
N HIS A 476 -16.59 7.17 33.70
CA HIS A 476 -17.56 8.20 33.39
C HIS A 476 -18.70 8.14 34.40
N GLN A 477 -19.23 9.31 34.72
CA GLN A 477 -20.40 9.46 35.57
C GLN A 477 -21.46 10.25 34.80
N SER A 478 -22.66 9.69 34.71
CA SER A 478 -23.81 10.42 34.17
C SER A 478 -24.31 11.45 35.18
N MET A 479 -24.60 12.64 34.68
CA MET A 479 -24.94 13.84 35.44
C MET A 479 -26.26 14.39 34.93
N LYS A 480 -27.10 14.86 35.86
CA LYS A 480 -28.25 15.72 35.57
C LYS A 480 -27.91 17.15 36.02
N ASP A 481 -27.92 18.11 35.11
CA ASP A 481 -27.87 19.54 35.41
C ASP A 481 -29.28 20.09 35.37
N ILE A 482 -29.71 20.71 36.46
CA ILE A 482 -30.98 21.42 36.51
C ILE A 482 -30.68 22.90 36.69
N SER A 483 -31.29 23.71 35.85
CA SER A 483 -31.09 25.16 35.79
C SER A 483 -32.40 25.89 36.04
N ALA A 484 -32.48 26.68 37.11
CA ALA A 484 -33.64 27.50 37.44
C ALA A 484 -33.31 28.99 37.23
N PRO A 485 -34.12 29.75 36.47
CA PRO A 485 -33.84 31.15 36.20
C PRO A 485 -34.06 32.02 37.45
N ILE A 486 -33.24 33.05 37.57
CA ILE A 486 -33.29 34.05 38.63
C ILE A 486 -33.81 35.34 37.99
N PHE A 487 -35.06 35.66 38.29
CA PHE A 487 -35.69 36.92 37.89
C PHE A 487 -35.73 37.86 39.09
N VAL A 488 -35.15 39.06 38.93
CA VAL A 488 -35.16 40.11 39.95
C VAL A 488 -36.02 41.25 39.45
N ARG A 489 -37.13 41.54 40.14
CA ARG A 489 -38.16 42.51 39.72
C ARG A 489 -38.63 42.33 38.26
N GLY A 490 -38.80 41.08 37.84
CA GLY A 490 -39.25 40.71 36.50
C GLY A 490 -38.20 40.80 35.39
N GLU A 491 -36.95 41.16 35.68
CA GLU A 491 -35.85 41.11 34.72
C GLU A 491 -34.94 39.89 34.95
N HIS A 492 -34.53 39.23 33.86
CA HIS A 492 -33.71 38.01 33.90
C HIS A 492 -32.25 38.36 34.23
N TRP A 493 -31.79 37.97 35.43
CA TRP A 493 -30.41 38.21 35.87
C TRP A 493 -29.46 37.11 35.38
N GLY A 494 -29.91 35.86 35.50
CA GLY A 494 -29.17 34.66 35.13
C GLY A 494 -29.87 33.43 35.71
N ALA A 495 -29.12 32.36 36.01
CA ALA A 495 -29.70 31.11 36.49
C ALA A 495 -28.91 30.51 37.67
N LEU A 496 -29.61 29.74 38.50
CA LEU A 496 -29.01 28.82 39.45
C LEU A 496 -28.91 27.44 38.79
N ARG A 497 -27.72 26.85 38.80
CA ARG A 497 -27.46 25.47 38.37
C ARG A 497 -27.28 24.55 39.56
N ILE A 498 -27.80 23.34 39.43
CA ILE A 498 -27.53 22.22 40.32
C ILE A 498 -27.13 21.01 39.48
N GLY A 499 -25.98 20.42 39.78
CA GLY A 499 -25.49 19.20 39.15
C GLY A 499 -25.64 18.04 40.11
N ILE A 500 -26.37 17.01 39.71
CA ILE A 500 -26.68 15.84 40.53
C ILE A 500 -26.16 14.60 39.81
N SER A 501 -25.63 13.64 40.57
CA SER A 501 -25.32 12.33 39.98
C SER A 501 -26.62 11.65 39.55
N ALA A 502 -26.67 11.14 38.32
CA ALA A 502 -27.84 10.50 37.73
C ALA A 502 -28.49 9.38 38.59
N ASN A 503 -27.72 8.71 39.44
CA ASN A 503 -28.17 7.58 40.27
C ASN A 503 -28.38 7.94 41.75
N ALA A 504 -28.36 9.23 42.10
CA ALA A 504 -28.44 9.68 43.48
C ALA A 504 -29.78 10.38 43.77
N GLU A 505 -30.48 9.92 44.81
CA GLU A 505 -31.69 10.57 45.32
C GLU A 505 -31.34 11.57 46.43
N LEU A 506 -31.94 12.76 46.37
CA LEU A 506 -31.79 13.76 47.43
C LEU A 506 -32.26 13.21 48.77
N SER A 507 -31.48 13.44 49.82
CA SER A 507 -31.79 12.99 51.17
C SER A 507 -33.05 13.66 51.72
N ASN A 508 -33.78 12.95 52.59
CA ASN A 508 -35.01 13.44 53.24
C ASN A 508 -34.79 14.73 54.06
N SER A 509 -33.57 14.97 54.56
CA SER A 509 -33.18 16.19 55.27
C SER A 509 -33.16 17.42 54.35
N THR A 510 -32.63 17.28 53.14
CA THR A 510 -32.59 18.35 52.12
C THR A 510 -33.99 18.67 51.58
N THR A 511 -34.90 17.70 51.59
CA THR A 511 -36.29 17.85 51.13
C THR A 511 -37.23 18.48 52.15
N SER A 512 -36.97 18.33 53.45
CA SER A 512 -37.82 18.88 54.53
C SER A 512 -37.86 20.42 54.54
N GLU A 513 -36.85 21.10 53.97
CA GLU A 513 -36.85 22.56 53.79
C GLU A 513 -37.76 23.02 52.62
N ILE A 514 -38.08 22.13 51.68
CA ILE A 514 -38.82 22.43 50.44
C ILE A 514 -40.35 22.43 50.68
N GLU A 515 -40.84 21.53 51.54
CA GLU A 515 -42.27 21.23 51.73
C GLU A 515 -43.10 22.38 52.32
N ASN A 516 -42.49 23.45 52.83
CA ASN A 516 -43.21 24.51 53.53
C ASN A 516 -43.56 25.75 52.69
N ARG A 517 -43.13 25.93 51.42
CA ARG A 517 -43.20 27.27 50.79
C ARG A 517 -43.51 27.46 49.30
N THR A 518 -43.85 26.47 48.48
CA THR A 518 -44.24 26.79 47.08
C THR A 518 -45.16 25.75 46.46
N SER A 519 -46.39 26.17 46.14
CA SER A 519 -47.30 25.46 45.23
C SER A 519 -46.91 25.78 43.78
N ILE A 520 -46.71 24.75 42.97
CA ILE A 520 -46.75 24.85 41.50
C ILE A 520 -48.24 24.83 41.14
N ASP A 521 -48.71 25.79 40.34
CA ASP A 521 -50.15 26.00 40.05
C ASP A 521 -50.84 24.73 39.52
N GLU A 522 -52.07 24.50 39.98
CA GLU A 522 -52.90 23.36 39.61
C GLU A 522 -53.30 23.42 38.12
N THR A 523 -52.84 22.43 37.33
CA THR A 523 -53.13 22.29 35.89
C THR A 523 -54.55 21.76 35.65
N THR A 524 -55.24 22.21 34.59
CA THR A 524 -56.63 21.80 34.29
C THR A 524 -56.71 20.50 33.46
N GLN A 525 -57.84 19.77 33.49
CA GLN A 525 -58.02 18.47 32.80
C GLN A 525 -57.76 18.50 31.28
N SER A 526 -58.06 19.64 30.63
CA SER A 526 -57.80 19.82 29.19
C SER A 526 -56.30 19.90 28.86
N ASP A 527 -55.45 20.21 29.85
CA ASP A 527 -54.01 20.36 29.66
C ASP A 527 -53.31 19.00 29.81
N ILE A 528 -53.77 18.15 30.74
CA ILE A 528 -53.22 16.80 30.97
C ILE A 528 -53.37 15.89 29.73
N ASN A 529 -54.54 15.89 29.09
CA ASN A 529 -54.75 15.08 27.87
C ASN A 529 -53.89 15.56 26.69
N LYS A 530 -53.60 16.86 26.59
CA LYS A 530 -52.70 17.39 25.57
C LYS A 530 -51.26 16.96 25.83
N VAL A 531 -50.82 17.04 27.09
CA VAL A 531 -49.49 16.59 27.50
C VAL A 531 -49.30 15.11 27.20
N ILE A 532 -50.28 14.24 27.49
CA ILE A 532 -50.16 12.82 27.18
C ILE A 532 -50.10 12.54 25.68
N ASP A 533 -50.87 13.27 24.86
CA ASP A 533 -50.78 13.16 23.39
C ASP A 533 -49.41 13.63 22.86
N GLU A 534 -48.83 14.66 23.45
CA GLU A 534 -47.51 15.16 23.10
C GLU A 534 -46.40 14.19 23.55
N ILE A 535 -46.50 13.64 24.75
CA ILE A 535 -45.65 12.54 25.25
C ILE A 535 -45.74 11.31 24.34
N ALA A 536 -46.94 10.94 23.88
CA ALA A 536 -47.15 9.82 22.97
C ALA A 536 -46.41 9.99 21.64
N LYS A 537 -46.54 11.18 21.04
CA LYS A 537 -45.84 11.57 19.80
C LYS A 537 -44.34 11.52 19.98
N VAL A 538 -43.85 12.05 21.09
CA VAL A 538 -42.42 12.11 21.39
C VAL A 538 -41.83 10.72 21.70
N ALA A 539 -42.50 9.91 22.52
CA ALA A 539 -42.09 8.52 22.79
C ALA A 539 -42.05 7.68 21.51
N SER A 540 -42.96 7.97 20.57
CA SER A 540 -42.99 7.35 19.25
C SER A 540 -41.81 7.77 18.38
N GLU A 541 -41.53 9.08 18.29
CA GLU A 541 -40.39 9.61 17.55
C GLU A 541 -39.06 9.07 18.11
N LEU A 542 -38.95 9.02 19.43
CA LEU A 542 -37.82 8.47 20.14
C LEU A 542 -37.55 7.00 19.74
N GLY A 543 -38.56 6.13 19.81
CA GLY A 543 -38.40 4.72 19.46
C GLY A 543 -38.06 4.51 17.98
N LEU A 544 -38.57 5.38 17.11
CA LEU A 544 -38.26 5.38 15.67
C LEU A 544 -36.77 5.63 15.42
N ARG A 545 -36.26 6.72 15.99
CA ARG A 545 -34.87 7.16 15.82
C ARG A 545 -33.89 6.21 16.52
N LEU A 546 -34.28 5.63 17.67
CA LEU A 546 -33.51 4.56 18.31
C LEU A 546 -33.36 3.32 17.42
N ALA A 547 -34.41 2.97 16.65
CA ALA A 547 -34.32 1.86 15.70
C ALA A 547 -33.40 2.18 14.50
N GLU A 548 -33.27 3.45 14.11
CA GLU A 548 -32.29 3.90 13.11
C GLU A 548 -30.86 3.79 13.65
N VAL A 549 -30.60 4.30 14.86
CA VAL A 549 -29.31 4.15 15.54
C VAL A 549 -28.93 2.67 15.69
N ALA A 550 -29.88 1.80 16.02
CA ALA A 550 -29.64 0.35 16.14
C ALA A 550 -29.19 -0.26 14.80
N ALA A 551 -29.82 0.16 13.71
CA ALA A 551 -29.48 -0.30 12.37
C ALA A 551 -28.08 0.18 11.96
N ASP A 552 -27.75 1.44 12.24
CA ASP A 552 -26.43 2.01 11.96
C ASP A 552 -25.32 1.29 12.75
N VAL A 553 -25.52 1.05 14.06
CA VAL A 553 -24.56 0.28 14.88
C VAL A 553 -24.36 -1.15 14.36
N THR A 554 -25.44 -1.80 13.89
CA THR A 554 -25.36 -3.14 13.28
C THR A 554 -24.59 -3.12 11.96
N SER A 555 -24.82 -2.10 11.13
CA SER A 555 -24.08 -1.89 9.88
C SER A 555 -22.60 -1.65 10.15
N LEU A 556 -22.27 -0.77 11.10
CA LEU A 556 -20.90 -0.49 11.55
C LEU A 556 -20.17 -1.76 12.01
N THR A 557 -20.85 -2.62 12.78
CA THR A 557 -20.27 -3.90 13.22
C THR A 557 -19.93 -4.81 12.03
N THR A 558 -20.78 -4.82 11.01
CA THR A 558 -20.58 -5.60 9.78
C THR A 558 -19.41 -5.04 8.95
N THR A 559 -19.34 -3.72 8.80
CA THR A 559 -18.23 -3.02 8.12
C THR A 559 -16.90 -3.29 8.83
N ALA A 560 -16.86 -3.13 10.17
CA ALA A 560 -15.67 -3.39 10.99
C ALA A 560 -15.17 -4.84 10.87
N THR A 561 -16.09 -5.80 10.91
CA THR A 561 -15.75 -7.24 10.75
C THR A 561 -15.19 -7.51 9.35
N SER A 562 -15.72 -6.86 8.31
CA SER A 562 -15.22 -6.97 6.95
C SER A 562 -13.83 -6.35 6.80
N GLN A 563 -13.56 -5.24 7.48
CA GLN A 563 -12.24 -4.60 7.52
C GLN A 563 -11.19 -5.50 8.20
N ILE A 564 -11.52 -6.17 9.31
CA ILE A 564 -10.63 -7.18 9.95
C ILE A 564 -10.19 -8.23 8.93
N ARG A 565 -11.13 -8.83 8.20
CA ARG A 565 -10.83 -9.86 7.19
C ARG A 565 -9.89 -9.34 6.10
N LEU A 566 -10.10 -8.09 5.66
CA LEU A 566 -9.25 -7.46 4.64
C LEU A 566 -7.85 -7.15 5.16
N PHE A 567 -7.70 -6.75 6.43
CA PHE A 567 -6.39 -6.56 7.05
C PHE A 567 -5.64 -7.88 7.23
N GLU A 568 -6.32 -8.96 7.64
CA GLU A 568 -5.72 -10.30 7.71
C GLU A 568 -5.25 -10.76 6.32
N GLU A 569 -6.03 -10.51 5.26
CA GLU A 569 -5.62 -10.81 3.88
C GLU A 569 -4.42 -9.97 3.41
N LEU A 570 -4.36 -8.68 3.80
CA LEU A 570 -3.23 -7.80 3.52
C LEU A 570 -1.97 -8.25 4.27
N GLU A 571 -2.13 -8.68 5.51
CA GLU A 571 -1.04 -9.22 6.32
C GLU A 571 -0.44 -10.46 5.64
N ASP A 572 -1.25 -11.42 5.24
CA ASP A 572 -0.81 -12.62 4.53
C ASP A 572 -0.11 -12.28 3.20
N THR A 573 -0.74 -11.41 2.40
CA THR A 573 -0.18 -10.96 1.11
C THR A 573 1.17 -10.24 1.27
N THR A 574 1.33 -9.48 2.35
CA THR A 574 2.57 -8.76 2.65
C THR A 574 3.65 -9.69 3.20
N ARG A 575 3.28 -10.71 3.99
CA ARG A 575 4.21 -11.77 4.40
C ARG A 575 4.73 -12.56 3.19
N GLU A 576 3.87 -12.91 2.24
CA GLU A 576 4.31 -13.51 0.96
C GLU A 576 5.28 -12.60 0.20
N THR A 577 5.04 -11.28 0.23
CA THR A 577 5.94 -10.29 -0.36
C THR A 577 7.30 -10.24 0.36
N THR A 578 7.32 -10.29 1.69
CA THR A 578 8.56 -10.38 2.49
C THR A 578 9.37 -11.63 2.15
N ASP A 579 8.72 -12.78 2.02
CA ASP A 579 9.42 -14.01 1.66
C ASP A 579 9.95 -13.97 0.22
N SER A 580 9.20 -13.39 -0.73
CA SER A 580 9.68 -13.11 -2.08
C SER A 580 10.88 -12.16 -2.08
N ASN A 581 10.86 -11.10 -1.27
CA ASN A 581 11.98 -10.16 -1.12
C ASN A 581 13.24 -10.83 -0.56
N ARG A 582 13.10 -11.80 0.36
CA ARG A 582 14.25 -12.57 0.87
C ARG A 582 14.90 -13.44 -0.20
N LEU A 583 14.09 -14.09 -1.04
CA LEU A 583 14.59 -14.89 -2.17
C LEU A 583 15.27 -13.98 -3.21
N LEU A 584 14.65 -12.85 -3.55
CA LEU A 584 15.22 -11.80 -4.40
C LEU A 584 16.58 -11.33 -3.88
N TYR A 585 16.69 -11.06 -2.58
CA TYR A 585 17.94 -10.62 -1.97
C TYR A 585 19.05 -11.65 -2.16
N SER A 586 18.75 -12.93 -1.93
CA SER A 586 19.71 -14.02 -2.13
C SER A 586 20.19 -14.12 -3.58
N ASP A 587 19.27 -14.06 -4.55
CA ASP A 587 19.64 -14.12 -5.97
C ASP A 587 20.38 -12.86 -6.45
N ALA A 588 20.01 -11.68 -5.95
CA ALA A 588 20.74 -10.44 -6.21
C ALA A 588 22.20 -10.52 -5.70
N GLN A 589 22.43 -11.09 -4.51
CA GLN A 589 23.79 -11.30 -3.99
C GLN A 589 24.59 -12.30 -4.84
N ALA A 590 23.95 -13.40 -5.27
CA ALA A 590 24.58 -14.35 -6.18
C ALA A 590 24.93 -13.71 -7.54
N LEU A 591 24.04 -12.87 -8.06
CA LEU A 591 24.24 -12.10 -9.29
C LEU A 591 25.42 -11.12 -9.16
N ILE A 592 25.52 -10.36 -8.05
CA ILE A 592 26.70 -9.52 -7.76
C ILE A 592 27.99 -10.35 -7.81
N GLY A 593 28.00 -11.51 -7.16
CA GLY A 593 29.16 -12.40 -7.14
C GLY A 593 29.56 -12.92 -8.52
N ALA A 594 28.57 -13.28 -9.36
CA ALA A 594 28.81 -13.73 -10.73
C ALA A 594 29.35 -12.60 -11.62
N THR A 595 28.78 -11.40 -11.52
CA THR A 595 29.26 -10.22 -12.27
C THR A 595 30.70 -9.85 -11.90
N LEU A 596 31.08 -9.90 -10.62
CA LEU A 596 32.45 -9.63 -10.19
C LEU A 596 33.46 -10.61 -10.80
N LYS A 597 33.11 -11.89 -10.94
CA LYS A 597 33.96 -12.88 -11.61
C LYS A 597 34.13 -12.56 -13.10
N VAL A 598 33.04 -12.12 -13.75
CA VAL A 598 33.07 -11.70 -15.16
C VAL A 598 33.98 -10.47 -15.33
N GLU A 599 33.87 -9.46 -14.47
CA GLU A 599 34.75 -8.28 -14.48
C GLU A 599 36.23 -8.67 -14.32
N GLU A 600 36.55 -9.58 -13.40
CA GLU A 600 37.91 -10.06 -13.18
C GLU A 600 38.47 -10.77 -14.43
N GLN A 601 37.69 -11.67 -15.03
CA GLN A 601 38.08 -12.39 -16.25
C GLN A 601 38.28 -11.46 -17.44
N MET A 602 37.41 -10.46 -17.61
CA MET A 602 37.54 -9.47 -18.68
C MET A 602 38.71 -8.51 -18.50
N LYS A 603 39.11 -8.25 -17.25
CA LYS A 603 40.37 -7.55 -16.97
C LYS A 603 41.57 -8.34 -17.48
N TRP A 604 41.66 -9.63 -17.20
CA TRP A 604 42.74 -10.48 -17.73
C TRP A 604 42.71 -10.61 -19.25
N ALA A 605 41.51 -10.71 -19.86
CA ALA A 605 41.36 -10.68 -21.31
C ALA A 605 41.89 -9.37 -21.92
N SER A 606 41.62 -8.23 -21.27
CA SER A 606 42.10 -6.90 -21.69
C SER A 606 43.62 -6.80 -21.63
N GLU A 607 44.24 -7.26 -20.54
CA GLU A 607 45.70 -7.30 -20.38
C GLU A 607 46.38 -8.19 -21.44
N ALA A 608 45.80 -9.36 -21.70
CA ALA A 608 46.27 -10.28 -22.73
C ALA A 608 46.11 -9.68 -24.15
N SER A 609 44.99 -9.01 -24.43
CA SER A 609 44.74 -8.34 -25.72
C SER A 609 45.71 -7.20 -25.99
N ASN A 610 45.99 -6.36 -24.99
CA ASN A 610 46.98 -5.30 -25.12
C ASN A 610 48.40 -5.83 -25.36
N THR A 611 48.75 -6.94 -24.70
CA THR A 611 50.05 -7.61 -24.90
C THR A 611 50.15 -8.17 -26.32
N SER A 612 49.12 -8.88 -26.79
CA SER A 612 49.04 -9.38 -28.17
C SER A 612 49.14 -8.26 -29.20
N GLN A 613 48.45 -7.14 -28.99
CA GLN A 613 48.47 -5.98 -29.88
C GLN A 613 49.89 -5.40 -30.05
N ASN A 614 50.63 -5.30 -28.94
CA ASN A 614 52.01 -4.80 -28.95
C ASN A 614 52.95 -5.76 -29.67
N ASP A 615 52.81 -7.06 -29.43
CA ASP A 615 53.67 -8.07 -30.06
C ASP A 615 53.36 -8.21 -31.57
N VAL A 616 52.08 -8.18 -31.98
CA VAL A 616 51.69 -8.15 -33.40
C VAL A 616 52.21 -6.88 -34.10
N SER A 617 52.17 -5.72 -33.43
CA SER A 617 52.74 -4.49 -34.01
C SER A 617 54.25 -4.61 -34.22
N ALA A 618 54.97 -5.32 -33.34
CA ALA A 618 56.39 -5.59 -33.52
C ALA A 618 56.64 -6.56 -34.69
N LEU A 619 55.76 -7.53 -34.92
CA LEU A 619 55.83 -8.42 -36.09
C LEU A 619 55.65 -7.68 -37.41
N VAL A 620 54.67 -6.76 -37.48
CA VAL A 620 54.47 -5.91 -38.67
C VAL A 620 55.74 -5.13 -38.99
N SER A 621 56.31 -4.44 -38.00
CA SER A 621 57.54 -3.67 -38.18
C SER A 621 58.73 -4.54 -38.61
N TRP A 622 58.83 -5.76 -38.09
CA TRP A 622 59.88 -6.69 -38.51
C TRP A 622 59.71 -7.17 -39.95
N ILE A 623 58.48 -7.50 -40.37
CA ILE A 623 58.17 -7.90 -41.77
C ILE A 623 58.58 -6.80 -42.75
N GLU A 624 58.27 -5.53 -42.43
CA GLU A 624 58.63 -4.38 -43.26
C GLU A 624 60.15 -4.20 -43.36
N SER A 625 60.89 -4.40 -42.26
CA SER A 625 62.37 -4.37 -42.27
C SER A 625 62.94 -5.52 -43.09
N ALA A 626 62.40 -6.74 -42.92
CA ALA A 626 62.86 -7.92 -43.65
C ALA A 626 62.62 -7.80 -45.16
N GLU A 627 61.48 -7.25 -45.58
CA GLU A 627 61.19 -6.94 -46.99
C GLU A 627 62.25 -5.99 -47.57
N ALA A 628 62.55 -4.89 -46.87
CA ALA A 628 63.56 -3.92 -47.32
C ALA A 628 64.98 -4.54 -47.39
N GLU A 629 65.39 -5.32 -46.38
CA GLU A 629 66.69 -5.99 -46.38
C GLU A 629 66.78 -7.06 -47.47
N LEU A 630 65.69 -7.79 -47.78
CA LEU A 630 65.64 -8.74 -48.89
C LEU A 630 65.76 -8.07 -50.27
N ASP A 631 65.18 -6.87 -50.43
CA ASP A 631 65.33 -6.05 -51.64
C ASP A 631 66.79 -5.64 -51.85
N GLU A 632 67.48 -5.23 -50.80
CA GLU A 632 68.92 -4.89 -50.85
C GLU A 632 69.77 -6.12 -51.21
N LEU A 633 69.49 -7.28 -50.61
CA LEU A 633 70.17 -8.54 -50.94
C LEU A 633 69.99 -8.91 -52.42
N TYR A 634 68.77 -8.78 -52.95
CA TYR A 634 68.49 -9.02 -54.37
C TYR A 634 69.30 -8.09 -55.29
N GLY A 635 69.41 -6.81 -54.93
CA GLY A 635 70.23 -5.82 -55.63
C GLY A 635 71.72 -6.19 -55.64
N ALA A 636 72.26 -6.63 -54.50
CA ALA A 636 73.65 -7.06 -54.36
C ALA A 636 73.96 -8.32 -55.19
N ILE A 637 73.07 -9.32 -55.19
CA ILE A 637 73.20 -10.51 -56.04
C ILE A 637 73.22 -10.15 -57.53
N SER A 638 72.37 -9.21 -57.95
CA SER A 638 72.34 -8.72 -59.32
C SER A 638 73.63 -7.98 -59.73
N GLN A 639 74.34 -7.35 -58.78
CA GLN A 639 75.66 -6.78 -59.04
C GLN A 639 76.74 -7.85 -59.18
N ILE A 640 76.76 -8.85 -58.29
CA ILE A 640 77.71 -9.97 -58.37
C ILE A 640 77.55 -10.72 -59.71
N SER A 641 76.31 -10.95 -60.17
CA SER A 641 76.06 -11.57 -61.48
C SER A 641 76.66 -10.76 -62.64
N ARG A 642 76.59 -9.43 -62.60
CA ARG A 642 77.18 -8.55 -63.62
C ARG A 642 78.70 -8.60 -63.60
N PHE A 643 79.31 -8.63 -62.42
CA PHE A 643 80.77 -8.77 -62.28
C PHE A 643 81.26 -10.14 -62.76
N ALA A 644 80.55 -11.22 -62.43
CA ALA A 644 80.89 -12.57 -62.90
C ALA A 644 80.85 -12.68 -64.42
N SER A 645 79.82 -12.13 -65.06
CA SER A 645 79.72 -12.10 -66.53
C SER A 645 80.81 -11.24 -67.18
N SER A 646 81.19 -10.12 -66.55
CA SER A 646 82.33 -9.30 -66.98
C SER A 646 83.65 -10.08 -66.91
N ILE A 647 83.87 -10.83 -65.82
CA ILE A 647 85.05 -11.68 -65.66
C ILE A 647 85.10 -12.77 -66.74
N ASP A 648 83.98 -13.44 -67.02
CA ASP A 648 83.90 -14.43 -68.10
C ASP A 648 84.27 -13.80 -69.46
N SER A 649 83.73 -12.62 -69.78
CA SER A 649 84.05 -11.91 -71.02
C SER A 649 85.53 -11.50 -71.11
N ILE A 650 86.11 -10.99 -70.01
CA ILE A 650 87.53 -10.62 -69.93
C ILE A 650 88.41 -11.86 -70.08
N ALA A 651 88.04 -12.97 -69.45
CA ALA A 651 88.78 -14.23 -69.51
C ALA A 651 88.73 -14.84 -70.93
N GLN A 652 87.59 -14.78 -71.63
CA GLN A 652 87.49 -15.18 -73.04
C GLN A 652 88.34 -14.31 -73.97
N GLN A 653 88.39 -12.99 -73.75
CA GLN A 653 89.29 -12.10 -74.48
C GLN A 653 90.76 -12.45 -74.23
N THR A 654 91.10 -12.76 -72.98
CA THR A 654 92.45 -13.16 -72.58
C THR A 654 92.84 -14.49 -73.20
N HIS A 655 91.91 -15.45 -73.29
CA HIS A 655 92.08 -16.73 -73.95
C HIS A 655 92.39 -16.57 -75.44
N ILE A 656 91.61 -15.76 -76.16
CA ILE A 656 91.82 -15.48 -77.59
C ILE A 656 93.16 -14.77 -77.81
N LEU A 657 93.52 -13.83 -76.94
CA LEU A 657 94.75 -13.08 -77.03
C LEU A 657 95.98 -13.99 -76.79
N ALA A 658 95.88 -14.90 -75.81
CA ALA A 658 96.90 -15.92 -75.54
C ALA A 658 97.03 -16.91 -76.70
N LEU A 659 95.93 -17.33 -77.31
CA LEU A 659 95.93 -18.17 -78.50
C LEU A 659 96.62 -17.47 -79.69
N ASN A 660 96.30 -16.20 -79.93
CA ASN A 660 96.95 -15.40 -80.96
C ASN A 660 98.44 -15.21 -80.68
N ALA A 661 98.82 -15.00 -79.42
CA ALA A 661 100.22 -14.94 -78.99
C ALA A 661 100.95 -16.27 -79.23
N ARG A 662 100.31 -17.41 -78.95
CA ARG A 662 100.87 -18.74 -79.20
C ARG A 662 101.12 -18.98 -80.68
N VAL A 663 100.18 -18.58 -81.54
CA VAL A 663 100.33 -18.67 -83.00
C VAL A 663 101.48 -17.80 -83.50
N GLU A 664 101.57 -16.56 -83.03
CA GLU A 664 102.67 -15.66 -83.40
C GLU A 664 104.03 -16.16 -82.87
N ALA A 665 104.05 -16.78 -81.67
CA ALA A 665 105.25 -17.42 -81.10
C ALA A 665 105.73 -18.61 -81.94
N ALA A 666 104.81 -19.41 -82.48
CA ALA A 666 105.13 -20.48 -83.43
C ALA A 666 105.65 -19.94 -84.78
N ARG A 667 105.21 -18.75 -85.19
CA ARG A 667 105.59 -18.10 -86.47
C ARG A 667 107.02 -17.55 -86.48
N VAL A 668 107.55 -17.15 -85.32
CA VAL A 668 108.91 -16.58 -85.15
C VAL A 668 109.99 -17.67 -84.92
N GLY A 669 109.60 -18.95 -84.88
CA GLY A 669 110.53 -20.10 -84.83
C GLY A 669 111.29 -20.22 -83.49
N ASP A 670 112.58 -20.58 -83.52
CA ASP A 670 113.40 -20.86 -82.31
C ASP A 670 113.46 -19.69 -81.31
N LYS A 671 113.31 -18.43 -81.78
CA LYS A 671 113.28 -17.23 -80.91
C LYS A 671 111.93 -17.01 -80.20
N GLY A 672 110.86 -17.70 -80.61
CA GLY A 672 109.51 -17.60 -80.04
C GLY A 672 109.18 -18.63 -78.96
N ARG A 673 110.05 -19.63 -78.72
CA ARG A 673 109.79 -20.75 -77.79
C ARG A 673 109.42 -20.31 -76.37
N SER A 674 110.12 -19.31 -75.81
CA SER A 674 109.82 -18.77 -74.48
C SER A 674 108.46 -18.06 -74.43
N PHE A 675 108.08 -17.35 -75.50
CA PHE A 675 106.77 -16.70 -75.61
C PHE A 675 105.62 -17.70 -75.81
N ALA A 676 105.86 -18.83 -76.49
CA ALA A 676 104.86 -19.89 -76.65
C ALA A 676 104.49 -20.54 -75.31
N VAL A 677 105.46 -20.78 -74.43
CA VAL A 677 105.24 -21.33 -73.08
C VAL A 677 104.42 -20.36 -72.21
N ILE A 678 104.74 -19.07 -72.27
CA ILE A 678 103.99 -18.02 -71.55
C ILE A 678 102.57 -17.92 -72.11
N ALA A 679 102.39 -17.94 -73.43
CA ALA A 679 101.09 -17.90 -74.07
C ALA A 679 100.22 -19.11 -73.67
N ASP A 680 100.80 -20.31 -73.57
CA ASP A 680 100.10 -21.50 -73.08
C ASP A 680 99.70 -21.38 -71.60
N ALA A 681 100.58 -20.86 -70.75
CA ALA A 681 100.27 -20.61 -69.35
C ALA A 681 99.19 -19.53 -69.14
N VAL A 682 99.20 -18.44 -69.92
CA VAL A 682 98.13 -17.42 -69.90
C VAL A 682 96.80 -18.02 -70.38
N ARG A 683 96.84 -18.85 -71.42
CA ARG A 683 95.65 -19.54 -71.93
C ARG A 683 95.05 -20.45 -70.87
N ASP A 684 95.87 -21.27 -70.21
CA ASP A 684 95.40 -22.20 -69.18
C ASP A 684 94.82 -21.45 -67.97
N LEU A 685 95.46 -20.35 -67.52
CA LEU A 685 94.92 -19.47 -66.46
C LEU A 685 93.60 -18.80 -66.87
N SER A 686 93.47 -18.40 -68.13
CA SER A 686 92.21 -17.84 -68.65
C SER A 686 91.10 -18.89 -68.70
N ASP A 687 91.40 -20.14 -69.03
CA ASP A 687 90.44 -21.25 -68.99
C ASP A 687 89.97 -21.55 -67.56
N GLU A 688 90.87 -21.49 -66.58
CA GLU A 688 90.50 -21.60 -65.17
C GLU A 688 89.61 -20.43 -64.71
N THR A 689 89.90 -19.22 -65.16
CA THR A 689 89.10 -18.02 -64.87
C THR A 689 87.69 -18.13 -65.46
N ILE A 690 87.55 -18.60 -66.72
CA ILE A 690 86.26 -18.88 -67.36
C ILE A 690 85.47 -19.90 -66.54
N LYS A 691 86.08 -21.03 -66.17
CA LYS A 691 85.43 -22.09 -65.37
C LYS A 691 84.96 -21.56 -64.01
N ALA A 692 85.78 -20.76 -63.35
CA ALA A 692 85.47 -20.18 -62.05
C ALA A 692 84.33 -19.14 -62.15
N ALA A 693 84.37 -18.24 -63.15
CA ALA A 693 83.31 -17.25 -63.39
C ALA A 693 81.97 -17.94 -63.68
N LYS A 694 81.98 -18.98 -64.52
CA LYS A 694 80.78 -19.77 -64.84
C LYS A 694 80.24 -20.53 -63.63
N LYS A 695 81.12 -20.96 -62.72
CA LYS A 695 80.72 -21.56 -61.44
C LYS A 695 80.03 -20.53 -60.53
N ILE A 696 80.48 -19.28 -60.52
CA ILE A 696 79.78 -18.18 -59.83
C ILE A 696 78.39 -17.97 -60.45
N GLU A 697 78.29 -17.84 -61.77
CA GLU A 697 76.98 -17.66 -62.46
C GLU A 697 75.98 -18.78 -62.12
N VAL A 698 76.43 -20.05 -62.17
CA VAL A 698 75.58 -21.21 -61.80
C VAL A 698 75.18 -21.18 -60.33
N THR A 699 76.07 -20.72 -59.44
CA THR A 699 75.79 -20.65 -57.98
C THR A 699 74.86 -19.49 -57.62
N ILE A 700 74.86 -18.41 -58.41
CA ILE A 700 73.98 -17.24 -58.22
C ILE A 700 72.53 -17.54 -58.56
N LEU A 701 72.24 -18.43 -59.53
CA LEU A 701 70.87 -18.69 -59.96
C LEU A 701 69.96 -19.24 -58.84
N PRO A 702 70.34 -20.30 -58.08
CA PRO A 702 69.56 -20.76 -56.93
C PRO A 702 69.43 -19.69 -55.84
N LEU A 703 70.46 -18.88 -55.65
CA LEU A 703 70.53 -17.81 -54.65
C LEU A 703 69.54 -16.69 -54.96
N ALA A 704 69.54 -16.20 -56.20
CA ALA A 704 68.58 -15.21 -56.70
C ALA A 704 67.14 -15.74 -56.60
N LYS A 705 66.91 -17.00 -56.97
CA LYS A 705 65.59 -17.64 -56.84
C LYS A 705 65.12 -17.71 -55.38
N SER A 706 66.00 -18.11 -54.46
CA SER A 706 65.63 -18.21 -53.04
C SER A 706 65.31 -16.86 -52.42
N ILE A 707 66.00 -15.79 -52.81
CA ILE A 707 65.68 -14.42 -52.36
C ILE A 707 64.34 -13.97 -52.93
N GLU A 708 64.08 -14.22 -54.21
CA GLU A 708 62.81 -13.87 -54.84
C GLU A 708 61.62 -14.57 -54.17
N GLU A 709 61.73 -15.88 -53.90
CA GLU A 709 60.71 -16.62 -53.15
C GLU A 709 60.49 -16.07 -51.73
N MET A 710 61.56 -15.60 -51.06
CA MET A 710 61.44 -14.95 -49.75
C MET A 710 60.76 -13.58 -49.85
N ARG A 711 61.06 -12.79 -50.88
CA ARG A 711 60.40 -11.48 -51.14
C ARG A 711 58.90 -11.65 -51.39
N GLU A 712 58.52 -12.57 -52.27
CA GLU A 712 57.11 -12.87 -52.55
C GLU A 712 56.38 -13.34 -51.28
N SER A 713 57.03 -14.22 -50.50
CA SER A 713 56.48 -14.67 -49.22
C SER A 713 56.39 -13.53 -48.19
N ALA A 714 57.32 -12.57 -48.18
CA ALA A 714 57.30 -11.41 -47.29
C ALA A 714 56.13 -10.46 -47.59
N ILE A 715 55.81 -10.26 -48.88
CA ILE A 715 54.64 -9.47 -49.31
C ILE A 715 53.35 -10.13 -48.79
N ASN A 716 53.21 -11.45 -48.93
CA ASN A 716 52.07 -12.19 -48.40
C ASN A 716 51.99 -12.13 -46.86
N ALA A 717 53.14 -12.25 -46.18
CA ALA A 717 53.23 -12.11 -44.73
C ALA A 717 52.84 -10.71 -44.25
N LYS A 718 53.18 -9.66 -45.01
CA LYS A 718 52.81 -8.26 -44.73
C LYS A 718 51.30 -8.05 -44.79
N GLU A 719 50.65 -8.56 -45.82
CA GLU A 719 49.18 -8.47 -45.92
C GLU A 719 48.50 -9.20 -44.76
N ARG A 720 48.99 -10.40 -44.41
CA ARG A 720 48.47 -11.16 -43.27
C ARG A 720 48.70 -10.42 -41.95
N ALA A 721 49.89 -9.90 -41.71
CA ALA A 721 50.20 -9.17 -40.48
C ALA A 721 49.37 -7.88 -40.35
N ALA A 722 49.06 -7.19 -41.44
CA ALA A 722 48.14 -6.06 -41.43
C ALA A 722 46.70 -6.50 -41.03
N LYS A 723 46.22 -7.63 -41.57
CA LYS A 723 44.94 -8.23 -41.15
C LYS A 723 44.96 -8.64 -39.67
N THR A 724 46.01 -9.31 -39.20
CA THR A 724 46.20 -9.68 -37.79
C THR A 724 46.23 -8.46 -36.88
N GLN A 725 46.91 -7.39 -37.29
CA GLN A 725 46.96 -6.15 -36.53
C GLN A 725 45.57 -5.52 -36.40
N GLN A 726 44.78 -5.52 -37.48
CA GLN A 726 43.41 -5.03 -37.45
C GLN A 726 42.51 -5.91 -36.57
N SER A 727 42.57 -7.23 -36.71
CA SER A 727 41.80 -8.17 -35.87
C SER A 727 42.17 -8.01 -34.38
N SER A 728 43.46 -7.87 -34.06
CA SER A 728 43.90 -7.60 -32.68
C SER A 728 43.34 -6.28 -32.13
N ARG A 729 43.24 -5.23 -32.95
CA ARG A 729 42.60 -3.96 -32.53
C ARG A 729 41.10 -4.15 -32.29
N ASN A 730 40.45 -4.92 -33.17
CA ASN A 730 39.04 -5.23 -33.03
C ASN A 730 38.77 -6.01 -31.73
N ILE A 731 39.61 -6.98 -31.34
CA ILE A 731 39.50 -7.69 -30.04
C ILE A 731 39.61 -6.72 -28.88
N THR A 732 40.65 -5.87 -28.85
CA THR A 732 40.82 -4.88 -27.77
C THR A 732 39.60 -3.96 -27.67
N SER A 733 39.02 -3.56 -28.81
CA SER A 733 37.80 -2.76 -28.83
C SER A 733 36.59 -3.53 -28.29
N ALA A 734 36.43 -4.81 -28.62
CA ALA A 734 35.31 -5.65 -28.18
C ALA A 734 35.38 -5.92 -26.67
N VAL A 735 36.57 -6.28 -26.16
CA VAL A 735 36.82 -6.43 -24.72
C VAL A 735 36.54 -5.12 -23.96
N SER A 736 36.92 -3.98 -24.52
CA SER A 736 36.63 -2.66 -23.93
C SER A 736 35.12 -2.36 -23.90
N ARG A 737 34.39 -2.68 -24.98
CA ARG A 737 32.92 -2.55 -25.02
C ARG A 737 32.26 -3.43 -23.96
N VAL A 738 32.69 -4.69 -23.82
CA VAL A 738 32.19 -5.60 -22.77
C VAL A 738 32.43 -5.00 -21.38
N ASN A 739 33.63 -4.48 -21.08
CA ASN A 739 33.90 -3.84 -19.79
C ASN A 739 32.97 -2.64 -19.51
N GLY A 740 32.67 -1.81 -20.52
CA GLY A 740 31.72 -0.71 -20.37
C GLY A 740 30.30 -1.19 -20.07
N GLN A 741 29.86 -2.27 -20.71
CA GLN A 741 28.55 -2.88 -20.44
C GLN A 741 28.48 -3.53 -19.06
N LEU A 742 29.57 -4.15 -18.60
CA LEU A 742 29.65 -4.72 -17.25
C LEU A 742 29.56 -3.65 -16.16
N GLU A 743 30.16 -2.47 -16.36
CA GLU A 743 30.04 -1.37 -15.41
C GLU A 743 28.58 -0.90 -15.27
N GLU A 744 27.84 -0.85 -16.38
CA GLU A 744 26.42 -0.52 -16.39
C GLU A 744 25.57 -1.63 -15.73
N LEU A 745 25.87 -2.89 -16.04
CA LEU A 745 25.25 -4.06 -15.40
C LEU A 745 25.44 -4.00 -13.87
N ALA A 746 26.67 -3.76 -13.41
CA ALA A 746 27.00 -3.66 -11.98
C ALA A 746 26.34 -2.45 -11.28
N LYS A 747 26.09 -1.34 -11.99
CA LYS A 747 25.30 -0.21 -11.46
C LYS A 747 23.85 -0.61 -11.24
N ARG A 748 23.22 -1.26 -12.23
CA ARG A 748 21.82 -1.71 -12.16
C ARG A 748 21.61 -2.76 -11.08
N ILE A 749 22.51 -3.75 -10.97
CA ILE A 749 22.45 -4.77 -9.91
C ILE A 749 22.50 -4.12 -8.52
N ARG A 750 23.32 -3.07 -8.32
CA ARG A 750 23.36 -2.34 -7.04
C ARG A 750 22.04 -1.61 -6.76
N HIS A 751 21.40 -1.05 -7.78
CA HIS A 751 20.10 -0.41 -7.63
C HIS A 751 19.03 -1.44 -7.22
N VAL A 752 18.95 -2.58 -7.93
CA VAL A 752 18.11 -3.75 -7.59
C VAL A 752 18.31 -4.16 -6.12
N ASN A 753 19.55 -4.37 -5.70
CA ASN A 753 19.86 -4.79 -4.33
C ASN A 753 19.45 -3.75 -3.27
N SER A 754 19.66 -2.45 -3.56
CA SER A 754 19.25 -1.37 -2.65
C SER A 754 17.73 -1.29 -2.49
N PHE A 755 17.00 -1.50 -3.59
CA PHE A 755 15.55 -1.50 -3.58
C PHE A 755 14.99 -2.67 -2.77
N ILE A 756 15.52 -3.88 -2.95
CA ILE A 756 15.08 -5.08 -2.22
C ILE A 756 15.19 -4.87 -0.70
N ILE A 757 16.26 -4.21 -0.22
CA ILE A 757 16.44 -3.89 1.20
C ILE A 757 15.34 -2.93 1.68
N SER A 758 15.09 -1.85 0.92
CA SER A 758 14.03 -0.89 1.23
C SER A 758 12.65 -1.53 1.23
N ALA A 759 12.35 -2.38 0.24
CA ALA A 759 11.08 -3.11 0.14
C ALA A 759 10.87 -4.07 1.31
N ASN A 760 11.92 -4.76 1.77
CA ASN A 760 11.82 -5.61 2.95
C ASN A 760 11.47 -4.81 4.21
N ASN A 761 12.16 -3.67 4.44
CA ASN A 761 11.88 -2.81 5.60
C ASN A 761 10.45 -2.24 5.57
N LEU A 762 9.98 -1.76 4.42
CA LEU A 762 8.62 -1.27 4.26
C LEU A 762 7.58 -2.37 4.49
N SER A 763 7.85 -3.60 4.02
CA SER A 763 6.96 -4.74 4.24
C SER A 763 6.87 -5.11 5.73
N GLU A 764 7.98 -5.06 6.48
CA GLU A 764 7.98 -5.31 7.93
C GLU A 764 7.16 -4.26 8.70
N VAL A 765 7.31 -2.98 8.35
CA VAL A 765 6.50 -1.89 8.92
C VAL A 765 5.02 -2.08 8.58
N ALA A 766 4.70 -2.48 7.35
CA ALA A 766 3.34 -2.72 6.91
C ALA A 766 2.68 -3.86 7.70
N VAL A 767 3.35 -5.00 7.87
CA VAL A 767 2.86 -6.13 8.67
C VAL A 767 2.54 -5.70 10.11
N ALA A 768 3.45 -4.96 10.76
CA ALA A 768 3.21 -4.47 12.12
C ALA A 768 1.99 -3.53 12.19
N GLY A 769 1.82 -2.66 11.19
CA GLY A 769 0.66 -1.76 11.13
C GLY A 769 -0.66 -2.49 10.89
N TYR A 770 -0.68 -3.54 10.05
CA TYR A 770 -1.88 -4.36 9.85
C TYR A 770 -2.30 -5.08 11.13
N ILE A 771 -1.36 -5.66 11.88
CA ILE A 771 -1.65 -6.31 13.16
C ILE A 771 -2.28 -5.30 14.14
N ASN A 772 -1.70 -4.10 14.24
CA ASN A 772 -2.19 -3.06 15.15
C ASN A 772 -3.60 -2.58 14.75
N LEU A 773 -3.87 -2.38 13.45
CA LEU A 773 -5.22 -2.05 12.97
C LEU A 773 -6.20 -3.19 13.23
N THR A 774 -5.84 -4.44 12.93
CA THR A 774 -6.68 -5.62 13.20
C THR A 774 -7.09 -5.69 14.67
N ASP A 775 -6.15 -5.54 15.60
CA ASP A 775 -6.46 -5.54 17.03
C ASP A 775 -7.32 -4.33 17.43
N GLY A 776 -7.03 -3.14 16.88
CA GLY A 776 -7.86 -1.96 17.06
C GLY A 776 -9.32 -2.15 16.59
N PHE A 777 -9.51 -2.80 15.45
CA PHE A 777 -10.84 -3.12 14.93
C PHE A 777 -11.55 -4.21 15.74
N ARG A 778 -10.83 -5.18 16.31
CA ARG A 778 -11.41 -6.17 17.23
C ARG A 778 -11.96 -5.49 18.49
N VAL A 779 -11.19 -4.57 19.07
CA VAL A 779 -11.66 -3.74 20.20
C VAL A 779 -12.88 -2.91 19.79
N MET A 780 -12.86 -2.31 18.60
CA MET A 780 -14.01 -1.56 18.08
C MET A 780 -15.26 -2.44 17.94
N CYS A 781 -15.14 -3.67 17.42
CA CYS A 781 -16.25 -4.61 17.31
C CYS A 781 -16.84 -4.98 18.68
N GLU A 782 -15.99 -5.18 19.69
CA GLU A 782 -16.45 -5.45 21.06
C GLU A 782 -17.23 -4.26 21.62
N ARG A 783 -16.74 -3.03 21.42
CA ARG A 783 -17.44 -1.81 21.82
C ARG A 783 -18.77 -1.63 21.10
N LEU A 784 -18.79 -1.77 19.78
CA LEU A 784 -20.01 -1.67 18.97
C LEU A 784 -21.05 -2.72 19.37
N ARG A 785 -20.61 -3.92 19.77
CA ARG A 785 -21.52 -4.96 20.29
C ARG A 785 -22.16 -4.54 21.61
N ASN A 786 -21.38 -3.98 22.54
CA ASN A 786 -21.92 -3.45 23.80
C ASN A 786 -22.88 -2.28 23.55
N THR A 787 -22.51 -1.36 22.66
CA THR A 787 -23.37 -0.27 22.19
C THR A 787 -24.66 -0.81 21.57
N SER A 788 -24.60 -1.86 20.74
CA SER A 788 -25.78 -2.51 20.16
C SER A 788 -26.72 -3.08 21.22
N ASP A 789 -26.17 -3.71 22.27
CA ASP A 789 -26.98 -4.25 23.37
C ASP A 789 -27.68 -3.13 24.16
N LYS A 790 -27.01 -1.98 24.36
CA LYS A 790 -27.61 -0.79 24.99
C LYS A 790 -28.72 -0.17 24.14
N VAL A 791 -28.49 0.00 22.83
CA VAL A 791 -29.53 0.52 21.94
C VAL A 791 -30.74 -0.41 21.92
N GLU A 792 -30.55 -1.74 21.92
CA GLU A 792 -31.67 -2.69 21.99
C GLU A 792 -32.48 -2.52 23.29
N ASN A 793 -31.82 -2.22 24.42
CA ASN A 793 -32.51 -1.92 25.67
C ASN A 793 -33.25 -0.59 25.62
N LEU A 794 -32.65 0.46 25.06
CA LEU A 794 -33.31 1.75 24.85
C LEU A 794 -34.57 1.63 23.98
N VAL A 795 -34.52 0.84 22.91
CA VAL A 795 -35.71 0.52 22.09
C VAL A 795 -36.80 -0.12 22.95
N LYS A 796 -36.47 -1.10 23.81
CA LYS A 796 -37.44 -1.74 24.70
C LYS A 796 -38.07 -0.75 25.70
N VAL A 797 -37.29 0.19 26.22
CA VAL A 797 -37.81 1.25 27.11
C VAL A 797 -38.79 2.14 26.34
N SER A 798 -38.45 2.54 25.10
CA SER A 798 -39.36 3.35 24.26
C SER A 798 -40.68 2.64 23.93
N GLU A 799 -40.63 1.33 23.66
CA GLU A 799 -41.83 0.51 23.41
C GLU A 799 -42.70 0.38 24.68
N TRP A 800 -42.04 0.25 25.84
CA TRP A 800 -42.73 0.23 27.13
C TRP A 800 -43.39 1.58 27.43
N LEU A 801 -42.73 2.71 27.14
CA LEU A 801 -43.30 4.05 27.27
C LEU A 801 -44.59 4.19 26.46
N LEU A 802 -44.59 3.74 25.19
CA LEU A 802 -45.78 3.75 24.35
C LEU A 802 -46.91 2.88 24.91
N ALA A 803 -46.58 1.72 25.48
CA ALA A 803 -47.58 0.88 26.13
C ALA A 803 -48.18 1.57 27.38
N GLN A 804 -47.36 2.25 28.20
CA GLN A 804 -47.85 3.01 29.35
C GLN A 804 -48.75 4.18 28.95
N VAL A 805 -48.43 4.88 27.86
CA VAL A 805 -49.29 5.91 27.28
C VAL A 805 -50.66 5.35 26.91
N VAL A 806 -50.71 4.17 26.27
CA VAL A 806 -51.98 3.52 25.90
C VAL A 806 -52.76 3.05 27.14
N ASP A 807 -52.07 2.52 28.15
CA ASP A 807 -52.68 2.06 29.41
C ASP A 807 -53.19 3.21 30.30
N SER A 808 -52.69 4.43 30.12
CA SER A 808 -53.15 5.63 30.84
C SER A 808 -54.62 5.99 30.57
N GLY A 809 -55.21 5.45 29.50
CA GLY A 809 -56.58 5.74 29.07
C GLY A 809 -56.72 6.99 28.20
N ALA A 810 -55.61 7.64 27.83
CA ALA A 810 -55.63 8.79 26.93
C ALA A 810 -56.06 8.41 25.49
N ILE A 811 -56.78 9.33 24.84
CA ILE A 811 -57.23 9.17 23.45
C ILE A 811 -56.06 9.56 22.53
N THR A 812 -55.30 8.57 22.08
CA THR A 812 -54.17 8.72 21.16
C THR A 812 -54.34 7.86 19.91
N GLN A 813 -53.57 8.14 18.85
CA GLN A 813 -53.55 7.30 17.64
C GLN A 813 -53.16 5.85 17.98
N ASP A 814 -52.19 5.66 18.88
CA ASP A 814 -51.74 4.33 19.29
C ASP A 814 -52.86 3.57 20.04
N LYS A 815 -53.67 4.27 20.85
CA LYS A 815 -54.84 3.71 21.52
C LYS A 815 -55.92 3.28 20.51
N GLU A 816 -56.21 4.09 19.50
CA GLU A 816 -57.15 3.75 18.42
C GLU A 816 -56.73 2.46 17.70
N MET A 817 -55.44 2.31 17.38
CA MET A 817 -54.92 1.11 16.71
C MET A 817 -55.01 -0.13 17.61
N VAL A 818 -54.75 0.01 18.91
CA VAL A 818 -54.92 -1.09 19.88
C VAL A 818 -56.38 -1.50 20.01
N ASP A 819 -57.32 -0.55 20.01
CA ASP A 819 -58.76 -0.85 20.07
C ASP A 819 -59.25 -1.55 18.81
N ILE A 820 -58.83 -1.09 17.62
CA ILE A 820 -59.09 -1.78 16.35
C ILE A 820 -58.54 -3.20 16.40
N LEU A 821 -57.29 -3.37 16.85
CA LEU A 821 -56.66 -4.69 16.96
C LEU A 821 -57.45 -5.62 17.88
N GLN A 822 -57.81 -5.18 19.09
CA GLN A 822 -58.54 -6.00 20.05
C GLN A 822 -59.93 -6.40 19.54
N MET A 823 -60.64 -5.47 18.89
CA MET A 823 -61.90 -5.77 18.23
C MET A 823 -61.71 -6.85 17.15
N LYS A 824 -60.65 -6.74 16.33
CA LYS A 824 -60.38 -7.73 15.27
C LYS A 824 -59.90 -9.07 15.80
N VAL A 825 -59.15 -9.11 16.90
CA VAL A 825 -58.83 -10.36 17.61
C VAL A 825 -60.11 -11.09 18.00
N GLU A 826 -61.09 -10.37 18.54
CA GLU A 826 -62.37 -10.93 18.95
C GLU A 826 -63.19 -11.44 17.74
N GLU A 827 -63.30 -10.65 16.68
CA GLU A 827 -63.97 -11.06 15.44
C GLU A 827 -63.35 -12.33 14.84
N ILE A 828 -62.02 -12.41 14.80
CA ILE A 828 -61.28 -13.57 14.32
C ILE A 828 -61.54 -14.79 15.23
N ARG A 829 -61.49 -14.60 16.56
CA ARG A 829 -61.80 -15.65 17.54
C ARG A 829 -63.19 -16.21 17.31
N GLU A 830 -64.20 -15.35 17.27
CA GLU A 830 -65.59 -15.76 17.04
C GLU A 830 -65.79 -16.43 15.68
N ALA A 831 -65.11 -15.97 14.63
CA ALA A 831 -65.21 -16.56 13.30
C ALA A 831 -64.64 -17.98 13.26
N TYR A 832 -63.46 -18.21 13.85
CA TYR A 832 -62.89 -19.56 13.94
C TYR A 832 -63.68 -20.47 14.88
N GLU A 833 -64.14 -19.97 16.02
CA GLU A 833 -64.97 -20.78 16.92
C GLU A 833 -66.32 -21.13 16.31
N ARG A 834 -66.93 -20.22 15.52
CA ARG A 834 -68.11 -20.54 14.70
C ARG A 834 -67.78 -21.60 13.65
N ALA A 835 -66.67 -21.48 12.94
CA ALA A 835 -66.26 -22.49 11.96
C ALA A 835 -66.07 -23.89 12.61
N LEU A 836 -65.54 -23.94 13.84
CA LEU A 836 -65.44 -25.17 14.63
C LEU A 836 -66.82 -25.70 15.08
N ARG A 837 -67.74 -24.81 15.51
CA ARG A 837 -69.11 -25.19 15.92
C ARG A 837 -69.95 -25.71 14.75
N ASP A 838 -69.82 -25.07 13.59
CA ASP A 838 -70.57 -25.39 12.36
C ASP A 838 -69.99 -26.59 11.60
N GLY A 839 -68.86 -27.15 12.06
CA GLY A 839 -68.16 -28.25 11.40
C GLY A 839 -67.42 -27.87 10.11
N ARG A 840 -67.28 -26.58 9.83
CA ARG A 840 -66.52 -26.03 8.68
C ARG A 840 -65.00 -26.14 8.85
N ALA A 841 -64.53 -26.30 10.08
CA ALA A 841 -63.14 -26.61 10.42
C ALA A 841 -63.10 -27.64 11.56
N LYS A 842 -62.06 -28.50 11.59
CA LYS A 842 -61.82 -29.39 12.72
C LYS A 842 -60.72 -28.85 13.64
N ASP A 843 -60.80 -29.23 14.91
CA ASP A 843 -59.85 -28.78 15.95
C ASP A 843 -58.39 -29.07 15.57
N PHE A 844 -58.09 -30.27 15.07
CA PHE A 844 -56.73 -30.63 14.65
C PHE A 844 -56.27 -29.94 13.36
N GLU A 845 -57.19 -29.46 12.52
CA GLU A 845 -56.85 -28.76 11.27
C GLU A 845 -56.42 -27.34 11.58
N LEU A 846 -57.10 -26.69 12.53
CA LEU A 846 -56.83 -25.30 12.92
C LEU A 846 -55.47 -25.15 13.62
N PHE A 847 -55.07 -26.12 14.44
CA PHE A 847 -53.76 -26.12 15.13
C PHE A 847 -52.66 -26.90 14.39
N ASP A 848 -52.82 -27.16 13.08
CA ASP A 848 -51.84 -27.89 12.29
C ASP A 848 -50.58 -27.05 12.00
N THR A 849 -49.44 -27.48 12.52
CA THR A 849 -48.13 -26.85 12.33
C THR A 849 -47.28 -27.57 11.28
N ASN A 850 -47.85 -28.50 10.52
CA ASN A 850 -47.15 -29.19 9.44
C ASN A 850 -47.16 -28.35 8.14
N TYR A 851 -46.18 -27.46 8.00
CA TYR A 851 -46.05 -26.58 6.84
C TYR A 851 -45.44 -27.32 5.64
N ILE A 852 -46.20 -27.44 4.55
CA ILE A 852 -45.76 -28.07 3.30
C ILE A 852 -45.28 -26.99 2.34
N ALA A 853 -44.00 -27.00 1.99
CA ALA A 853 -43.40 -26.05 1.04
C ALA A 853 -44.07 -26.15 -0.34
N ILE A 854 -44.39 -25.00 -0.93
CA ILE A 854 -44.86 -24.89 -2.32
C ILE A 854 -43.63 -24.89 -3.23
N PRO A 855 -43.45 -25.87 -4.12
CA PRO A 855 -42.26 -25.93 -4.97
C PRO A 855 -42.16 -24.74 -5.94
N GLY A 856 -40.97 -24.18 -6.09
CA GLY A 856 -40.68 -23.14 -7.08
C GLY A 856 -41.05 -21.71 -6.68
N THR A 857 -41.46 -21.47 -5.43
CA THR A 857 -41.71 -20.13 -4.89
C THR A 857 -40.44 -19.50 -4.30
N ASP A 858 -40.21 -18.22 -4.56
CA ASP A 858 -39.08 -17.44 -4.03
C ASP A 858 -39.51 -15.99 -3.72
N PRO A 859 -39.60 -15.55 -2.45
CA PRO A 859 -39.32 -16.31 -1.22
C PRO A 859 -40.26 -17.52 -1.01
N GLN A 860 -39.77 -18.54 -0.30
CA GLN A 860 -40.49 -19.81 -0.07
C GLN A 860 -41.86 -19.61 0.60
N GLN A 861 -42.92 -20.14 -0.02
CA GLN A 861 -44.28 -20.22 0.54
C GLN A 861 -44.62 -21.64 1.03
N PHE A 862 -45.58 -21.75 1.94
CA PHE A 862 -46.02 -22.99 2.59
C PHE A 862 -47.55 -23.07 2.69
N LEU A 863 -48.08 -24.29 2.71
CA LEU A 863 -49.49 -24.59 3.01
C LEU A 863 -49.60 -25.39 4.31
N SER A 864 -50.63 -25.10 5.10
CA SER A 864 -51.09 -25.92 6.23
C SER A 864 -52.59 -26.22 6.06
N LYS A 865 -53.13 -27.20 6.79
CA LYS A 865 -54.56 -27.55 6.72
C LYS A 865 -55.48 -26.38 7.06
N PHE A 866 -55.05 -25.49 7.96
CA PHE A 866 -55.86 -24.32 8.31
C PHE A 866 -55.82 -23.21 7.25
N THR A 867 -54.83 -23.19 6.35
CA THR A 867 -54.70 -22.16 5.31
C THR A 867 -55.98 -22.02 4.50
N TYR A 868 -56.62 -23.14 4.13
CA TYR A 868 -57.87 -23.14 3.36
C TYR A 868 -59.06 -22.50 4.12
N VAL A 869 -59.15 -22.77 5.43
CA VAL A 869 -60.20 -22.18 6.28
C VAL A 869 -59.95 -20.68 6.47
N SER A 870 -58.68 -20.30 6.67
CA SER A 870 -58.24 -18.93 6.81
C SER A 870 -58.49 -18.09 5.54
N GLU A 871 -58.32 -18.66 4.35
CA GLU A 871 -58.58 -17.97 3.07
C GLU A 871 -60.05 -17.58 2.87
N GLU A 872 -61.00 -18.34 3.41
CA GLU A 872 -62.42 -18.00 3.35
C GLU A 872 -62.83 -16.94 4.38
N ILE A 873 -62.23 -17.01 5.58
CA ILE A 873 -62.65 -16.24 6.76
C ILE A 873 -61.91 -14.90 6.84
N LEU A 874 -60.58 -14.93 6.75
CA LEU A 874 -59.75 -13.79 7.14
C LEU A 874 -59.88 -12.57 6.22
N PRO A 875 -59.96 -12.64 4.88
CA PRO A 875 -60.07 -11.44 4.03
C PRO A 875 -61.21 -10.50 4.44
N LYS A 876 -62.35 -11.06 4.87
CA LYS A 876 -63.52 -10.28 5.33
C LYS A 876 -63.28 -9.51 6.63
N ILE A 877 -62.26 -9.89 7.40
CA ILE A 877 -61.94 -9.33 8.71
C ILE A 877 -60.65 -8.49 8.64
N ILE A 878 -59.64 -8.95 7.89
CA ILE A 878 -58.32 -8.32 7.84
C ILE A 878 -58.20 -7.18 6.82
N ASP A 879 -58.97 -7.20 5.71
CA ASP A 879 -58.92 -6.13 4.71
C ASP A 879 -59.65 -4.84 5.12
N PRO A 880 -60.83 -4.86 5.77
CA PRO A 880 -61.56 -3.62 6.10
C PRO A 880 -60.77 -2.58 6.92
N PRO A 881 -59.92 -2.96 7.89
CA PRO A 881 -59.09 -1.99 8.61
C PRO A 881 -58.14 -1.16 7.73
N LEU A 882 -57.80 -1.61 6.51
CA LEU A 882 -56.96 -0.86 5.58
C LEU A 882 -57.70 0.35 4.96
N GLU A 883 -59.00 0.49 5.16
CA GLU A 883 -59.74 1.71 4.82
C GLU A 883 -59.29 2.89 5.70
N ASN A 884 -58.75 2.63 6.90
CA ASN A 884 -58.04 3.63 7.69
C ASN A 884 -56.66 3.85 7.07
N SER A 885 -56.40 5.07 6.58
CA SER A 885 -55.15 5.43 5.90
C SER A 885 -53.89 5.30 6.76
N SER A 886 -54.03 5.19 8.08
CA SER A 886 -52.93 4.95 9.01
C SER A 886 -52.50 3.47 9.04
N VAL A 887 -53.41 2.53 8.76
CA VAL A 887 -53.16 1.10 8.83
C VAL A 887 -52.48 0.61 7.56
N ASP A 888 -51.30 0.02 7.71
CA ASP A 888 -50.53 -0.54 6.60
C ASP A 888 -50.81 -2.03 6.41
N TYR A 889 -50.98 -2.78 7.51
CA TYR A 889 -51.40 -4.18 7.46
C TYR A 889 -52.16 -4.61 8.71
N LEU A 890 -52.96 -5.66 8.55
CA LEU A 890 -53.51 -6.47 9.63
C LEU A 890 -53.35 -7.94 9.23
N VAL A 891 -52.62 -8.72 10.02
CA VAL A 891 -52.32 -10.12 9.69
C VAL A 891 -52.55 -11.02 10.89
N LEU A 892 -52.95 -12.25 10.59
CA LEU A 892 -52.96 -13.33 11.55
C LEU A 892 -51.64 -14.11 11.44
N HIS A 893 -51.01 -14.36 12.58
CA HIS A 893 -49.70 -14.96 12.70
C HIS A 893 -49.77 -16.11 13.69
N ASP A 894 -49.41 -17.33 13.30
CA ASP A 894 -49.40 -18.46 14.25
C ASP A 894 -48.16 -18.43 15.16
N ASN A 895 -48.10 -19.34 16.14
CA ASN A 895 -46.99 -19.43 17.10
C ASN A 895 -45.60 -19.68 16.46
N ASN A 896 -45.53 -20.13 15.20
CA ASN A 896 -44.26 -20.43 14.51
C ASN A 896 -43.88 -19.39 13.47
N GLY A 897 -44.64 -18.30 13.33
CA GLY A 897 -44.30 -17.27 12.36
C GLY A 897 -45.16 -17.26 11.10
N TYR A 898 -46.10 -18.21 10.96
CA TYR A 898 -46.76 -18.44 9.69
C TYR A 898 -47.96 -17.52 9.48
N ILE A 899 -47.97 -16.82 8.35
CA ILE A 899 -49.07 -15.98 7.89
C ILE A 899 -49.82 -16.73 6.79
N PRO A 900 -51.02 -17.31 7.04
CA PRO A 900 -51.75 -18.08 6.04
C PRO A 900 -52.23 -17.20 4.87
N ILE A 901 -52.67 -15.98 5.17
CA ILE A 901 -53.13 -14.98 4.20
C ILE A 901 -52.77 -13.59 4.73
N HIS A 902 -52.32 -12.72 3.84
CA HIS A 902 -52.04 -11.32 4.11
C HIS A 902 -53.17 -10.46 3.52
N ASN A 903 -53.20 -9.17 3.82
CA ASN A 903 -54.08 -8.22 3.14
C ASN A 903 -53.96 -8.30 1.61
N ARG A 904 -55.04 -7.94 0.91
CA ARG A 904 -55.16 -8.08 -0.56
C ARG A 904 -54.00 -7.49 -1.36
N ASN A 905 -53.43 -6.36 -0.94
CA ASN A 905 -52.31 -5.69 -1.59
C ASN A 905 -50.99 -6.50 -1.54
N ALA A 906 -50.78 -7.32 -0.51
CA ALA A 906 -49.59 -8.13 -0.30
C ALA A 906 -49.87 -9.65 -0.39
N SER A 907 -51.02 -10.02 -0.96
CA SER A 907 -51.42 -11.40 -1.26
C SER A 907 -51.45 -11.70 -2.77
N GLN A 908 -50.57 -11.06 -3.55
CA GLN A 908 -50.49 -11.29 -5.00
C GLN A 908 -49.82 -12.64 -5.31
N PRO A 909 -50.11 -13.28 -6.46
CA PRO A 909 -49.38 -14.46 -6.92
C PRO A 909 -47.91 -14.12 -7.21
N GLN A 910 -47.00 -15.03 -6.88
CA GLN A 910 -45.56 -14.82 -7.15
C GLN A 910 -45.25 -14.83 -8.65
N GLY A 911 -44.36 -13.92 -9.05
CA GLY A 911 -43.70 -13.87 -10.37
C GLY A 911 -42.26 -14.38 -10.31
N SER A 912 -41.47 -14.09 -11.34
CA SER A 912 -40.05 -14.50 -11.43
C SER A 912 -39.06 -13.58 -10.72
N ASP A 913 -39.52 -12.42 -10.21
CA ASP A 913 -38.69 -11.43 -9.53
C ASP A 913 -38.82 -11.57 -8.00
N PRO A 914 -37.79 -12.05 -7.30
CA PRO A 914 -37.82 -12.22 -5.85
C PRO A 914 -38.01 -10.91 -5.07
N VAL A 915 -37.56 -9.76 -5.60
CA VAL A 915 -37.70 -8.46 -4.93
C VAL A 915 -39.17 -8.03 -4.95
N TRP A 916 -39.81 -8.12 -6.12
CA TRP A 916 -41.25 -7.87 -6.24
C TRP A 916 -42.07 -8.83 -5.38
N ASN A 917 -41.71 -10.11 -5.39
CA ASN A 917 -42.38 -11.13 -4.55
C ASN A 917 -42.26 -10.80 -3.06
N ASN A 918 -41.11 -10.28 -2.62
CA ASN A 918 -40.91 -9.92 -1.21
C ASN A 918 -41.81 -8.77 -0.75
N GLN A 919 -42.17 -7.87 -1.67
CA GLN A 919 -43.06 -6.74 -1.41
C GLN A 919 -44.55 -7.12 -1.51
N TYR A 920 -44.96 -7.84 -2.57
CA TYR A 920 -46.37 -8.01 -2.92
C TYR A 920 -46.92 -9.44 -2.72
N SER A 921 -46.07 -10.42 -2.42
CA SER A 921 -46.44 -11.84 -2.20
C SER A 921 -46.01 -12.31 -0.80
N ARG A 922 -46.58 -11.69 0.24
CA ARG A 922 -46.22 -11.87 1.65
C ARG A 922 -47.06 -12.92 2.40
N HIS A 923 -48.13 -13.41 1.78
CA HIS A 923 -48.95 -14.51 2.31
C HIS A 923 -48.27 -15.88 2.20
N ARG A 924 -48.75 -16.85 2.98
CA ARG A 924 -48.28 -18.24 3.05
C ARG A 924 -46.79 -18.34 3.39
N ARG A 925 -46.25 -17.38 4.12
CA ARG A 925 -44.81 -17.32 4.48
C ARG A 925 -44.64 -17.45 5.99
N ILE A 926 -43.46 -17.91 6.38
CA ILE A 926 -43.04 -17.98 7.77
C ILE A 926 -42.05 -16.83 8.01
N TYR A 927 -42.35 -16.00 9.00
CA TYR A 927 -41.50 -14.88 9.43
C TYR A 927 -40.85 -15.21 10.77
N SER A 928 -39.52 -15.22 10.80
CA SER A 928 -38.73 -15.58 11.98
C SER A 928 -37.86 -14.42 12.50
N ASP A 929 -38.17 -13.19 12.08
CA ASP A 929 -37.50 -12.00 12.59
C ASP A 929 -37.84 -11.76 14.07
N LYS A 930 -37.01 -10.94 14.74
CA LYS A 930 -37.13 -10.68 16.19
C LYS A 930 -38.52 -10.15 16.57
N VAL A 931 -39.15 -9.33 15.72
CA VAL A 931 -40.43 -8.67 15.98
C VAL A 931 -41.58 -9.65 15.87
N ALA A 932 -41.57 -10.48 14.81
CA ALA A 932 -42.51 -11.57 14.63
C ALA A 932 -42.47 -12.57 15.79
N LYS A 933 -41.26 -12.94 16.23
CA LYS A 933 -41.07 -13.86 17.36
C LYS A 933 -41.58 -13.28 18.68
N LYS A 934 -41.22 -12.03 19.00
CA LYS A 934 -41.69 -11.34 20.22
C LYS A 934 -43.22 -11.21 20.25
N ALA A 935 -43.84 -10.89 19.11
CA ALA A 935 -45.29 -10.86 18.97
C ALA A 935 -45.95 -12.24 19.20
N ALA A 936 -45.39 -13.30 18.60
CA ALA A 936 -45.91 -14.66 18.75
C ALA A 936 -45.77 -15.19 20.18
N GLU A 937 -44.70 -14.84 20.90
CA GLU A 937 -44.43 -15.33 22.26
C GLU A 937 -45.24 -14.57 23.33
N SER A 938 -45.59 -13.30 23.09
CA SER A 938 -46.23 -12.44 24.09
C SER A 938 -47.56 -12.99 24.66
N LEU A 939 -47.73 -12.86 25.98
CA LEU A 939 -48.96 -13.17 26.71
C LEU A 939 -49.70 -11.91 27.19
N ALA A 940 -49.10 -10.74 26.97
CA ALA A 940 -49.71 -9.46 27.35
C ALA A 940 -50.99 -9.20 26.53
N PRO A 941 -51.96 -8.42 27.05
CA PRO A 941 -53.19 -8.08 26.32
C PRO A 941 -52.92 -7.46 24.94
N PHE A 942 -51.86 -6.66 24.85
CA PHE A 942 -51.25 -6.20 23.62
C PHE A 942 -49.77 -5.88 23.88
N ILE A 943 -48.98 -5.75 22.82
CA ILE A 943 -47.65 -5.13 22.84
C ILE A 943 -47.55 -4.14 21.69
N ILE A 944 -46.72 -3.12 21.85
CA ILE A 944 -46.36 -2.17 20.78
C ILE A 944 -44.89 -2.36 20.49
N GLN A 945 -44.54 -2.43 19.21
CA GLN A 945 -43.17 -2.59 18.74
C GLN A 945 -42.86 -1.57 17.65
N ILE A 946 -41.66 -1.00 17.70
CA ILE A 946 -41.16 -0.14 16.62
C ILE A 946 -40.04 -0.86 15.91
N TYR A 947 -40.16 -0.99 14.60
CA TYR A 947 -39.12 -1.66 13.83
C TYR A 947 -39.05 -1.20 12.38
N ARG A 948 -37.88 -1.45 11.81
CA ARG A 948 -37.57 -1.22 10.39
C ARG A 948 -37.96 -2.48 9.59
N ARG A 949 -39.03 -2.39 8.81
CA ARG A 949 -39.51 -3.47 7.94
C ARG A 949 -38.74 -3.49 6.62
N ASP A 950 -38.17 -4.64 6.27
CA ASP A 950 -37.54 -4.89 4.97
C ASP A 950 -38.58 -5.06 3.86
N LEU A 951 -38.43 -4.27 2.78
CA LEU A 951 -39.26 -4.28 1.58
C LEU A 951 -38.57 -4.98 0.39
N GLY A 952 -37.29 -5.35 0.51
CA GLY A 952 -36.46 -5.90 -0.56
C GLY A 952 -35.63 -4.84 -1.29
N GLY A 953 -34.51 -5.27 -1.89
CA GLY A 953 -33.63 -4.39 -2.69
C GLY A 953 -32.90 -3.30 -1.89
N GLY A 954 -32.80 -3.43 -0.57
CA GLY A 954 -32.22 -2.41 0.31
C GLY A 954 -33.20 -1.30 0.73
N HIS A 955 -34.48 -1.41 0.34
CA HIS A 955 -35.52 -0.49 0.79
C HIS A 955 -36.15 -0.97 2.09
N TYR A 956 -36.38 -0.03 3.00
CA TYR A 956 -36.97 -0.30 4.30
C TYR A 956 -38.03 0.74 4.61
N SER A 957 -39.02 0.36 5.41
CA SER A 957 -40.07 1.25 5.91
C SER A 957 -40.16 1.08 7.42
N LEU A 958 -40.18 2.19 8.15
CA LEU A 958 -40.38 2.17 9.59
C LEU A 958 -41.88 2.06 9.91
N ILE A 959 -42.22 1.15 10.81
CA ILE A 959 -43.59 0.80 11.16
C ILE A 959 -43.73 0.60 12.65
N LYS A 960 -44.87 1.05 13.20
CA LYS A 960 -45.36 0.62 14.50
C LYS A 960 -46.21 -0.64 14.33
N ASP A 961 -45.93 -1.65 15.13
CA ASP A 961 -46.67 -2.92 15.15
C ASP A 961 -47.31 -3.09 16.52
N VAL A 962 -48.64 -3.08 16.56
CA VAL A 962 -49.41 -3.49 17.72
C VAL A 962 -49.83 -4.94 17.54
N SER A 963 -49.57 -5.77 18.54
CA SER A 963 -49.79 -7.22 18.48
C SER A 963 -50.53 -7.73 19.71
N ALA A 964 -51.50 -8.62 19.52
CA ALA A 964 -52.31 -9.18 20.60
C ALA A 964 -52.49 -10.70 20.44
N PRO A 965 -52.43 -11.48 21.53
CA PRO A 965 -52.51 -12.92 21.47
C PRO A 965 -53.92 -13.39 21.09
N LEU A 966 -54.00 -14.35 20.17
CA LEU A 966 -55.26 -15.01 19.80
C LEU A 966 -55.40 -16.33 20.54
N TYR A 967 -56.49 -16.46 21.31
CA TYR A 967 -56.88 -17.72 21.96
C TYR A 967 -58.13 -18.27 21.29
N ILE A 968 -58.09 -19.55 20.93
CA ILE A 968 -59.24 -20.28 20.35
C ILE A 968 -59.54 -21.45 21.28
N LYS A 969 -60.77 -21.52 21.83
CA LYS A 969 -61.14 -22.48 22.89
C LYS A 969 -60.16 -22.48 24.08
N GLY A 970 -59.67 -21.31 24.48
CA GLY A 970 -58.71 -21.16 25.58
C GLY A 970 -57.29 -21.64 25.31
N ARG A 971 -56.97 -22.13 24.10
CA ARG A 971 -55.60 -22.46 23.67
C ARG A 971 -55.02 -21.33 22.85
N LYS A 972 -53.81 -20.88 23.18
CA LYS A 972 -53.09 -19.87 22.39
C LYS A 972 -52.78 -20.44 21.01
N TRP A 973 -53.30 -19.80 19.98
CA TRP A 973 -53.12 -20.20 18.59
C TRP A 973 -51.95 -19.44 17.94
N GLY A 974 -51.80 -18.17 18.30
CA GLY A 974 -50.80 -17.26 17.76
C GLY A 974 -51.10 -15.83 18.21
N CYS A 975 -50.91 -14.86 17.33
CA CYS A 975 -51.27 -13.46 17.54
C CYS A 975 -51.88 -12.82 16.28
N VAL A 976 -52.64 -11.76 16.49
CA VAL A 976 -53.03 -10.82 15.44
C VAL A 976 -52.09 -9.63 15.52
N ARG A 977 -51.61 -9.16 14.38
CA ARG A 977 -50.63 -8.06 14.28
C ARG A 977 -51.19 -6.97 13.37
N LEU A 978 -51.17 -5.73 13.81
CA LEU A 978 -51.57 -4.56 13.05
C LEU A 978 -50.36 -3.63 12.92
N GLY A 979 -49.92 -3.39 11.69
CA GLY A 979 -48.88 -2.43 11.36
C GLY A 979 -49.46 -1.12 10.88
N TYR A 980 -48.93 0.01 11.34
CA TYR A 980 -49.41 1.34 10.98
C TYR A 980 -48.26 2.37 10.90
N GLY A 981 -48.49 3.43 10.13
CA GLY A 981 -47.52 4.48 9.85
C GLY A 981 -47.42 5.54 10.96
N VAL A 982 -46.27 6.19 11.06
CA VAL A 982 -46.01 7.30 11.99
C VAL A 982 -46.40 8.62 11.26
N SER A 983 -47.61 9.11 11.54
CA SER A 983 -48.29 10.25 10.92
C SER A 983 -48.86 10.05 9.51
N SER A 984 -50.04 10.64 9.28
CA SER A 984 -50.84 10.58 8.05
C SER A 984 -49.98 10.79 6.81
N LYS A 985 -50.21 9.98 5.77
CA LYS A 985 -49.88 10.35 4.39
C LYS A 985 -50.20 11.83 4.20
N SER A 986 -49.18 12.68 4.15
CA SER A 986 -49.35 14.05 3.70
C SER A 986 -49.76 13.96 2.24
N ASP A 987 -50.80 14.70 1.89
CA ASP A 987 -51.30 14.87 0.53
C ASP A 987 -50.23 15.50 -0.38
N ASN A 988 -49.26 14.70 -0.81
CA ASN A 988 -48.34 14.98 -1.91
C ASN A 988 -48.07 13.67 -2.65
N ASP A 989 -49.11 13.17 -3.32
CA ASP A 989 -49.01 12.41 -4.57
C ASP A 989 -49.47 13.31 -5.73
#